data_AF-A0A8H2XU37-F1
#
_entry.id   AF-A0A8H2XU37-F1
#
_cell.length_a   1.000
_cell.length_b   1.000
_cell.length_c   1.000
_cell.angle_alpha   90.00
_cell.angle_beta   90.00
_cell.angle_gamma   90.00
#
_symmetry.space_group_name_H-M   'P 1'
#
loop_
_entity.id
_entity.type
_entity.pdbx_description
1 polymer ?
#
loop_
_entity_poly.entity_id
_entity_poly.type
_entity_poly.pdbx_seq_one_letter_code
_entity_poly.pdbx_strand_id
1 'polypeptide(L)'
;MAYSPPAYHESTSPTRTVTREPPSYEPDPTLPLPTTFKIGKSYTPPLISISSIRNHLLLLSCFSTLRRNVEDAPPSLPVELDPEVKWAIYLVRAEYRFGVWMDKVVNHVERQRGEVTELTDAEIPPVDVLLLLHAYLLNPVAYHEDIESRYPCLKLIGGFPLDRVGSKLRKEETQVYYTPTTSQIEEWELQTQEPFQLPLSTTLSDTISLSCPMCSNPDVRAPWLVEPTLVDSVAVGKGYAQAGFSVECQACGEMVTKARLRAERFVKEFVRVRDEIRRDKEVWFVNSLINPHTYKPSHSLASTFTKLCVESIHDLDENARLSAHIALGSYFDWDLSEAQRLIEAGFKRKGSTRAWMGDSISRLFRAFRHNSPVSVDLPGAVLRQQKFTSQILPLDGSLSISDLITQYHTFLDLCAHNPGKALVPTLVIDLGWHTHMLSGEGYRNDCWRLFEKMVGHEDKVEEGKLASSFDETARLWKSRFGGNYSACGCLPAQPKPSSSLKFWKKSIWVPDEKPETHPSEHNSIVAINPKKGVAESRRSRTGSISVAKDRLVSVAREEHEQAFIGDYANADGKLFSSLGVEGWDIDCIRQPFVVDSHEDRGDCCVGVRISCSTISHMSATGEGAIGSRTNYMIQPGVGGAYAGM
;
A
#
# COMPACT_ATOMS: atom_id res chain seq x y z
N MET A 1 51.59 -2.35 -61.05
CA MET A 1 50.16 -2.51 -61.38
C MET A 1 49.48 -3.15 -60.19
N ALA A 2 48.27 -2.67 -59.89
CA ALA A 2 47.50 -2.88 -58.66
C ALA A 2 47.27 -4.35 -58.26
N TYR A 3 47.25 -4.61 -56.96
CA TYR A 3 46.50 -5.70 -56.33
C TYR A 3 46.03 -5.27 -54.94
N SER A 4 44.71 -5.17 -54.78
CA SER A 4 44.03 -4.86 -53.51
C SER A 4 44.08 -6.05 -52.54
N PRO A 5 44.18 -5.82 -51.21
CA PRO A 5 43.94 -6.85 -50.20
C PRO A 5 42.44 -6.96 -49.81
N PRO A 6 42.04 -8.09 -49.19
CA PRO A 6 40.64 -8.55 -49.12
C PRO A 6 39.78 -7.86 -48.06
N ALA A 7 38.47 -7.93 -48.29
CA ALA A 7 37.40 -7.37 -47.48
C ALA A 7 37.34 -7.97 -46.07
N TYR A 8 37.21 -7.10 -45.07
CA TYR A 8 36.83 -7.46 -43.70
C TYR A 8 35.31 -7.66 -43.63
N HIS A 9 34.89 -8.80 -43.08
CA HIS A 9 33.51 -9.01 -42.63
C HIS A 9 33.28 -8.19 -41.35
N GLU A 10 32.47 -7.14 -41.45
CA GLU A 10 31.90 -6.46 -40.29
C GLU A 10 30.72 -7.28 -39.74
N SER A 11 30.86 -7.69 -38.48
CA SER A 11 29.82 -8.34 -37.70
C SER A 11 28.76 -7.30 -37.32
N THR A 12 27.54 -7.49 -37.81
CA THR A 12 26.36 -6.69 -37.47
C THR A 12 25.83 -7.05 -36.08
N SER A 13 25.92 -6.11 -35.14
CA SER A 13 25.07 -6.08 -33.94
C SER A 13 24.56 -4.65 -33.76
N PRO A 14 23.28 -4.35 -33.99
CA PRO A 14 22.73 -3.03 -33.73
C PRO A 14 22.27 -2.93 -32.28
N THR A 15 23.03 -2.21 -31.45
CA THR A 15 22.56 -1.70 -30.17
C THR A 15 21.49 -0.63 -30.44
N ARG A 16 20.21 -1.02 -30.48
CA ARG A 16 19.10 -0.05 -30.50
C ARG A 16 18.97 0.58 -29.11
N THR A 17 19.59 1.73 -28.91
CA THR A 17 19.13 2.71 -27.92
C THR A 17 17.74 3.19 -28.34
N VAL A 18 16.70 2.62 -27.73
CA VAL A 18 15.33 3.13 -27.86
C VAL A 18 15.25 4.40 -27.01
N THR A 19 15.43 5.54 -27.65
CA THR A 19 14.96 6.81 -27.10
C THR A 19 13.44 6.72 -26.95
N ARG A 20 12.97 6.78 -25.70
CA ARG A 20 11.56 6.78 -25.35
C ARG A 20 10.90 8.00 -25.97
N GLU A 21 10.20 7.81 -27.08
CA GLU A 21 9.28 8.83 -27.59
C GLU A 21 8.14 9.01 -26.57
N PRO A 22 7.67 10.24 -26.34
CA PRO A 22 6.47 10.47 -25.54
C PRO A 22 5.30 9.68 -26.15
N PRO A 23 4.32 9.23 -25.34
CA PRO A 23 3.18 8.48 -25.86
C PRO A 23 2.58 9.23 -27.06
N SER A 24 2.44 8.55 -28.20
CA SER A 24 1.89 9.18 -29.40
C SER A 24 0.43 9.52 -29.12
N TYR A 25 0.18 10.79 -28.81
CA TYR A 25 -1.16 11.32 -28.74
C TYR A 25 -1.67 11.43 -30.17
N GLU A 26 -2.40 10.42 -30.64
CA GLU A 26 -3.32 10.62 -31.74
C GLU A 26 -4.52 11.40 -31.18
N PRO A 27 -4.75 12.65 -31.59
CA PRO A 27 -5.94 13.38 -31.18
C PRO A 27 -7.16 12.62 -31.73
N ASP A 28 -8.00 12.07 -30.86
CA ASP A 28 -9.32 11.59 -31.26
C ASP A 28 -10.10 12.81 -31.80
N PRO A 29 -10.43 12.89 -33.09
CA PRO A 29 -11.11 14.05 -33.68
C PRO A 29 -12.47 14.34 -33.05
N THR A 30 -13.01 13.40 -32.28
CA THR A 30 -14.35 13.47 -31.69
C THR A 30 -14.38 14.00 -30.24
N LEU A 31 -13.23 14.17 -29.58
CA LEU A 31 -13.11 14.59 -28.18
C LEU A 31 -12.02 15.67 -28.01
N PRO A 32 -12.37 16.96 -27.86
CA PRO A 32 -11.40 18.04 -27.85
C PRO A 32 -10.71 18.16 -26.49
N LEU A 33 -9.70 17.32 -26.24
CA LEU A 33 -8.76 17.56 -25.14
C LEU A 33 -7.78 18.68 -25.53
N PRO A 34 -7.36 19.54 -24.58
CA PRO A 34 -6.25 20.44 -24.81
C PRO A 34 -4.98 19.65 -25.18
N THR A 35 -4.16 20.19 -26.09
CA THR A 35 -2.85 19.61 -26.41
C THR A 35 -1.88 19.66 -25.23
N THR A 36 -2.10 20.62 -24.31
CA THR A 36 -1.34 20.72 -23.06
C THR A 36 -2.22 21.19 -21.90
N PHE A 37 -1.90 20.70 -20.71
CA PHE A 37 -2.44 21.14 -19.43
C PHE A 37 -1.39 21.92 -18.66
N LYS A 38 -1.81 23.01 -18.00
CA LYS A 38 -0.98 23.75 -17.05
C LYS A 38 -1.11 23.12 -15.66
N ILE A 39 0.01 22.70 -15.10
CA ILE A 39 0.11 22.17 -13.73
C ILE A 39 1.22 22.94 -13.00
N GLY A 40 0.84 23.77 -12.04
CA GLY A 40 1.81 24.61 -11.34
C GLY A 40 2.47 25.60 -12.32
N LYS A 41 3.79 25.47 -12.44
CA LYS A 41 4.62 26.25 -13.38
C LYS A 41 4.88 25.51 -14.69
N SER A 42 4.45 24.26 -14.80
CA SER A 42 4.76 23.36 -15.91
C SER A 42 3.59 23.25 -16.88
N TYR A 43 3.90 23.02 -18.15
CA TYR A 43 2.92 22.59 -19.15
C TYR A 43 3.24 21.15 -19.53
N THR A 44 2.23 20.30 -19.62
CA THR A 44 2.39 18.88 -19.91
C THR A 44 1.35 18.44 -20.94
N PRO A 45 1.67 17.52 -21.87
CA PRO A 45 0.63 16.79 -22.57
C PRO A 45 -0.24 16.00 -21.57
N PRO A 46 -1.43 15.51 -21.99
CA PRO A 46 -2.24 14.63 -21.15
C PRO A 46 -1.41 13.45 -20.61
N LEU A 47 -1.38 13.31 -19.29
CA LEU A 47 -0.66 12.25 -18.56
C LEU A 47 -1.39 10.90 -18.62
N ILE A 48 -2.66 10.93 -18.99
CA ILE A 48 -3.54 9.78 -19.19
C ILE A 48 -4.31 10.00 -20.50
N SER A 49 -4.59 8.90 -21.21
CA SER A 49 -5.30 8.91 -22.49
C SER A 49 -6.73 8.37 -22.36
N ILE A 50 -7.57 8.68 -23.34
CA ILE A 50 -8.93 8.13 -23.42
C ILE A 50 -8.89 6.60 -23.48
N SER A 51 -7.97 6.01 -24.27
CA SER A 51 -7.80 4.56 -24.37
C SER A 51 -7.43 3.94 -23.02
N SER A 52 -6.49 4.55 -22.29
CA SER A 52 -6.05 4.05 -20.98
C SER A 52 -7.21 4.01 -19.97
N ILE A 53 -8.07 5.04 -19.93
CA ILE A 53 -9.23 5.08 -19.03
C ILE A 53 -10.25 4.00 -19.41
N ARG A 54 -10.56 3.85 -20.70
CA ARG A 54 -11.49 2.80 -21.18
C ARG A 54 -10.96 1.40 -20.85
N ASN A 55 -9.68 1.14 -21.12
CA ASN A 55 -9.04 -0.13 -20.82
C ASN A 55 -9.00 -0.41 -19.31
N HIS A 56 -8.81 0.62 -18.48
CA HIS A 56 -8.85 0.48 -17.03
C HIS A 56 -10.25 0.17 -16.51
N LEU A 57 -11.31 0.84 -17.00
CA LEU A 57 -12.70 0.52 -16.64
C LEU A 57 -13.10 -0.91 -17.03
N LEU A 58 -12.66 -1.37 -18.22
CA LEU A 58 -12.84 -2.76 -18.63
C LEU A 58 -12.08 -3.73 -17.72
N LEU A 59 -10.85 -3.40 -17.32
CA LEU A 59 -10.06 -4.21 -16.39
C LEU A 59 -10.73 -4.33 -15.02
N LEU A 60 -11.22 -3.21 -14.45
CA LEU A 60 -11.95 -3.21 -13.20
C LEU A 60 -13.25 -4.03 -13.30
N SER A 61 -13.94 -3.96 -14.44
CA SER A 61 -15.10 -4.81 -14.73
C SER A 61 -14.73 -6.29 -14.76
N CYS A 62 -13.56 -6.63 -15.33
CA CYS A 62 -13.05 -8.00 -15.35
C CYS A 62 -12.74 -8.52 -13.94
N PHE A 63 -12.11 -7.69 -13.09
CA PHE A 63 -11.88 -8.04 -11.68
C PHE A 63 -13.19 -8.20 -10.90
N SER A 64 -14.20 -7.36 -11.16
CA SER A 64 -15.54 -7.51 -10.59
C SER A 64 -16.23 -8.81 -11.03
N THR A 65 -16.12 -9.19 -12.31
CA THR A 65 -16.61 -10.49 -12.82
C THR A 65 -15.88 -11.64 -12.15
N LEU A 66 -14.55 -11.59 -12.05
CA LEU A 66 -13.75 -12.63 -11.41
C LEU A 66 -14.20 -12.87 -9.96
N ARG A 67 -14.35 -11.79 -9.18
CA ARG A 67 -14.81 -11.86 -7.79
C ARG A 67 -16.17 -12.56 -7.68
N ARG A 68 -17.17 -12.11 -8.45
CA ARG A 68 -18.51 -12.71 -8.47
C ARG A 68 -18.45 -14.20 -8.80
N ASN A 69 -17.65 -14.58 -9.80
CA ASN A 69 -17.49 -15.97 -10.19
C ASN A 69 -16.86 -16.83 -9.08
N VAL A 70 -15.97 -16.28 -8.25
CA VAL A 70 -15.40 -16.97 -7.08
C VAL A 70 -16.42 -17.08 -5.95
N GLU A 71 -17.17 -16.02 -5.69
CA GLU A 71 -18.22 -15.96 -4.67
C GLU A 71 -19.36 -16.96 -4.96
N ASP A 72 -19.76 -17.03 -6.24
CA ASP A 72 -20.79 -17.93 -6.76
C ASP A 72 -20.28 -19.34 -7.09
N ALA A 73 -18.98 -19.60 -6.92
CA ALA A 73 -18.39 -20.88 -7.25
C ALA A 73 -19.05 -22.02 -6.43
N PRO A 74 -19.29 -23.19 -7.04
CA PRO A 74 -19.96 -24.28 -6.36
C PRO A 74 -19.17 -24.75 -5.12
N PRO A 75 -19.88 -25.30 -4.11
CA PRO A 75 -19.25 -25.87 -2.93
C PRO A 75 -18.15 -26.86 -3.32
N SER A 76 -16.97 -26.70 -2.74
CA SER A 76 -15.81 -27.58 -2.94
C SER A 76 -15.38 -28.29 -1.67
N LEU A 77 -16.07 -28.01 -0.57
CA LEU A 77 -15.83 -28.52 0.77
C LEU A 77 -17.14 -29.12 1.30
N PRO A 78 -17.08 -29.98 2.34
CA PRO A 78 -18.29 -30.50 2.99
C PRO A 78 -19.17 -29.40 3.61
N VAL A 79 -18.59 -28.25 3.91
CA VAL A 79 -19.26 -27.07 4.47
C VAL A 79 -19.24 -25.95 3.44
N GLU A 80 -20.37 -25.30 3.22
CA GLU A 80 -20.44 -24.12 2.36
C GLU A 80 -19.78 -22.93 3.07
N LEU A 81 -18.83 -22.30 2.38
CA LEU A 81 -18.13 -21.13 2.88
C LEU A 81 -18.85 -19.85 2.46
N ASP A 82 -18.78 -18.81 3.30
CA ASP A 82 -19.25 -17.49 2.93
C ASP A 82 -18.55 -17.00 1.65
N PRO A 83 -19.25 -16.28 0.77
CA PRO A 83 -18.68 -15.72 -0.46
C PRO A 83 -17.39 -14.94 -0.23
N GLU A 84 -17.35 -14.11 0.81
CA GLU A 84 -16.16 -13.30 1.14
C GLU A 84 -14.97 -14.17 1.59
N VAL A 85 -15.24 -15.30 2.25
CA VAL A 85 -14.20 -16.28 2.64
C VAL A 85 -13.67 -17.00 1.40
N LYS A 86 -14.54 -17.38 0.44
CA LYS A 86 -14.10 -17.94 -0.85
C LYS A 86 -13.17 -16.98 -1.58
N TRP A 87 -13.58 -15.71 -1.66
CA TRP A 87 -12.78 -14.66 -2.27
C TRP A 87 -11.44 -14.45 -1.55
N ALA A 88 -11.46 -14.49 -0.22
CA ALA A 88 -10.25 -14.36 0.57
C ALA A 88 -9.24 -15.50 0.28
N ILE A 89 -9.70 -16.75 0.27
CA ILE A 89 -8.87 -17.90 -0.08
C ILE A 89 -8.29 -17.75 -1.50
N TYR A 90 -9.11 -17.28 -2.45
CA TYR A 90 -8.67 -17.05 -3.82
C TYR A 90 -7.53 -16.02 -3.90
N LEU A 91 -7.63 -14.89 -3.20
CA LEU A 91 -6.59 -13.86 -3.17
C LEU A 91 -5.25 -14.36 -2.60
N VAL A 92 -5.29 -15.26 -1.62
CA VAL A 92 -4.07 -15.80 -0.99
C VAL A 92 -3.39 -16.81 -1.92
N ARG A 93 -4.18 -17.54 -2.72
CA ARG A 93 -3.65 -18.36 -3.82
C ARG A 93 -3.08 -17.50 -4.94
N ALA A 94 -3.75 -16.41 -5.30
CA ALA A 94 -3.25 -15.43 -6.26
C ALA A 94 -1.92 -14.81 -5.78
N GLU A 95 -1.77 -14.54 -4.48
CA GLU A 95 -0.53 -14.01 -3.89
C GLU A 95 0.65 -14.97 -4.05
N TYR A 96 0.42 -16.26 -3.81
CA TYR A 96 1.42 -17.28 -4.08
C TYR A 96 1.82 -17.27 -5.57
N ARG A 97 0.85 -17.27 -6.50
CA ARG A 97 1.13 -17.24 -7.95
C ARG A 97 1.83 -15.96 -8.39
N PHE A 98 1.53 -14.81 -7.77
CA PHE A 98 2.26 -13.57 -7.99
C PHE A 98 3.72 -13.67 -7.54
N GLY A 99 3.98 -14.32 -6.40
CA GLY A 99 5.34 -14.65 -5.96
C GLY A 99 6.09 -15.52 -6.95
N VAL A 100 5.44 -16.57 -7.48
CA VAL A 100 6.01 -17.42 -8.53
C VAL A 100 6.29 -16.63 -9.81
N TRP A 101 5.37 -15.78 -10.25
CA TRP A 101 5.56 -14.91 -11.42
C TRP A 101 6.75 -13.95 -11.24
N MET A 102 6.90 -13.34 -10.05
CA MET A 102 8.05 -12.50 -9.78
C MET A 102 9.38 -13.27 -9.84
N ASP A 103 9.43 -14.48 -9.29
CA ASP A 103 10.65 -15.29 -9.27
C ASP A 103 11.01 -15.84 -10.66
N LYS A 104 10.03 -16.43 -11.35
CA LYS A 104 10.23 -17.19 -12.59
C LYS A 104 10.18 -16.36 -13.86
N VAL A 105 9.36 -15.30 -13.88
CA VAL A 105 9.12 -14.51 -15.10
C VAL A 105 9.77 -13.13 -14.99
N VAL A 106 9.54 -12.40 -13.91
CA VAL A 106 10.15 -11.05 -13.78
C VAL A 106 11.65 -11.15 -13.53
N ASN A 107 12.07 -12.04 -12.64
CA ASN A 107 13.47 -12.15 -12.23
C ASN A 107 14.27 -13.18 -13.05
N HIS A 108 13.83 -13.51 -14.28
CA HIS A 108 14.55 -14.46 -15.14
C HIS A 108 15.93 -13.92 -15.57
N VAL A 109 16.83 -14.83 -15.96
CA VAL A 109 18.28 -14.56 -16.12
C VAL A 109 18.57 -13.52 -17.20
N GLU A 110 17.89 -13.59 -18.34
CA GLU A 110 17.99 -12.67 -19.46
C GLU A 110 17.61 -11.23 -19.07
N ARG A 111 16.54 -11.04 -18.27
CA ARG A 111 16.16 -9.73 -17.71
C ARG A 111 17.17 -9.22 -16.68
N GLN A 112 17.73 -10.10 -15.85
CA GLN A 112 18.82 -9.73 -14.93
C GLN A 112 20.08 -9.25 -15.67
N ARG A 113 20.34 -9.79 -16.87
CA ARG A 113 21.45 -9.38 -17.75
C ARG A 113 21.13 -8.14 -18.59
N GLY A 114 19.88 -7.68 -18.58
CA GLY A 114 19.41 -6.54 -19.38
C GLY A 114 19.18 -6.88 -20.86
N GLU A 115 19.07 -8.16 -21.21
CA GLU A 115 18.81 -8.62 -22.58
C GLU A 115 17.33 -8.41 -22.98
N VAL A 116 16.43 -8.49 -21.99
CA VAL A 116 15.01 -8.19 -22.12
C VAL A 116 14.67 -7.03 -21.18
N THR A 117 13.95 -6.03 -21.68
CA THR A 117 13.57 -4.85 -20.89
C THR A 117 12.14 -4.97 -20.40
N GLU A 118 11.16 -4.79 -21.28
CA GLU A 118 9.73 -4.85 -20.94
C GLU A 118 9.19 -6.29 -20.94
N LEU A 119 8.01 -6.50 -20.34
CA LEU A 119 7.29 -7.76 -20.52
C LEU A 119 6.93 -7.93 -21.99
N THR A 120 7.22 -9.09 -22.56
CA THR A 120 6.69 -9.50 -23.86
C THR A 120 5.21 -9.86 -23.74
N ASP A 121 4.52 -9.99 -24.88
CA ASP A 121 3.10 -10.33 -24.90
C ASP A 121 2.80 -11.75 -24.36
N ALA A 122 3.78 -12.66 -24.47
CA ALA A 122 3.71 -14.02 -23.94
C ALA A 122 3.88 -14.03 -22.40
N GLU A 123 4.67 -13.11 -21.85
CA GLU A 123 4.91 -13.00 -20.40
C GLU A 123 3.77 -12.32 -19.62
N ILE A 124 2.74 -11.80 -20.30
CA ILE A 124 1.58 -11.18 -19.63
C ILE A 124 0.80 -12.27 -18.87
N PRO A 125 0.71 -12.17 -17.54
CA PRO A 125 0.23 -13.27 -16.70
C PRO A 125 -1.31 -13.39 -16.68
N PRO A 126 -1.84 -14.42 -16.01
CA PRO A 126 -3.26 -14.60 -15.74
C PRO A 126 -3.91 -13.47 -14.93
N VAL A 127 -5.25 -13.42 -14.97
CA VAL A 127 -6.06 -12.33 -14.39
C VAL A 127 -5.87 -12.16 -12.87
N ASP A 128 -5.63 -13.23 -12.12
CA ASP A 128 -5.38 -13.18 -10.67
C ASP A 128 -4.03 -12.55 -10.32
N VAL A 129 -3.00 -12.77 -11.16
CA VAL A 129 -1.69 -12.13 -11.01
C VAL A 129 -1.77 -10.67 -11.46
N LEU A 130 -2.51 -10.38 -12.54
CA LEU A 130 -2.78 -9.01 -12.99
C LEU A 130 -3.53 -8.21 -11.92
N LEU A 131 -4.46 -8.82 -11.20
CA LEU A 131 -5.17 -8.21 -10.06
C LEU A 131 -4.19 -7.75 -8.97
N LEU A 132 -3.20 -8.58 -8.63
CA LEU A 132 -2.20 -8.22 -7.63
C LEU A 132 -1.19 -7.20 -8.13
N LEU A 133 -0.79 -7.27 -9.41
CA LEU A 133 0.07 -6.26 -10.03
C LEU A 133 -0.60 -4.88 -10.07
N HIS A 134 -1.90 -4.84 -10.37
CA HIS A 134 -2.72 -3.63 -10.30
C HIS A 134 -2.69 -3.03 -8.89
N ALA A 135 -3.07 -3.82 -7.87
CA ALA A 135 -3.07 -3.36 -6.48
C ALA A 135 -1.68 -2.88 -6.01
N TYR A 136 -0.61 -3.53 -6.48
CA TYR A 136 0.76 -3.15 -6.16
C TYR A 136 1.16 -1.79 -6.74
N LEU A 137 0.81 -1.53 -8.01
CA LEU A 137 1.11 -0.26 -8.67
C LEU A 137 0.29 0.92 -8.12
N LEU A 138 -0.89 0.65 -7.54
CA LEU A 138 -1.66 1.65 -6.78
C LEU A 138 -1.02 2.00 -5.42
N ASN A 139 0.11 1.39 -5.06
CA ASN A 139 0.94 1.73 -3.91
C ASN A 139 2.29 2.29 -4.38
N PRO A 140 2.33 3.45 -5.06
CA PRO A 140 3.45 3.82 -5.91
C PRO A 140 4.74 4.10 -5.11
N VAL A 141 4.63 4.60 -3.87
CA VAL A 141 5.79 4.81 -2.98
C VAL A 141 6.45 3.49 -2.60
N ALA A 142 5.66 2.51 -2.15
CA ALA A 142 6.16 1.19 -1.76
C ALA A 142 6.72 0.44 -2.98
N TYR A 143 6.01 0.49 -4.12
CA TYR A 143 6.49 -0.06 -5.39
C TYR A 143 7.85 0.51 -5.77
N HIS A 144 8.01 1.83 -5.72
CA HIS A 144 9.29 2.47 -6.05
C HIS A 144 10.43 2.06 -5.11
N GLU A 145 10.18 1.98 -3.81
CA GLU A 145 11.21 1.54 -2.88
C GLU A 145 11.61 0.08 -3.07
N ASP A 146 10.63 -0.79 -3.32
CA ASP A 146 10.87 -2.20 -3.61
C ASP A 146 11.70 -2.39 -4.89
N ILE A 147 11.42 -1.68 -5.99
CA ILE A 147 12.19 -1.82 -7.23
C ILE A 147 13.61 -1.24 -7.11
N GLU A 148 13.82 -0.20 -6.30
CA GLU A 148 15.15 0.37 -6.10
C GLU A 148 16.02 -0.47 -5.16
N SER A 149 15.41 -1.25 -4.25
CA SER A 149 16.15 -1.97 -3.21
C SER A 149 16.21 -3.48 -3.42
N ARG A 150 15.08 -4.12 -3.72
CA ARG A 150 14.88 -5.56 -3.57
C ARG A 150 14.57 -6.27 -4.89
N TYR A 151 13.86 -5.59 -5.79
CA TYR A 151 13.34 -6.17 -7.03
C TYR A 151 13.64 -5.30 -8.26
N PRO A 152 14.93 -5.07 -8.60
CA PRO A 152 15.30 -4.18 -9.71
C PRO A 152 14.73 -4.60 -11.07
N CYS A 153 14.49 -5.89 -11.29
CA CYS A 153 13.90 -6.39 -12.53
C CYS A 153 12.44 -5.91 -12.73
N LEU A 154 11.70 -5.59 -11.66
CA LEU A 154 10.37 -4.97 -11.77
C LEU A 154 10.44 -3.58 -12.41
N LYS A 155 11.56 -2.86 -12.29
CA LYS A 155 11.74 -1.56 -12.96
C LYS A 155 11.68 -1.68 -14.48
N LEU A 156 12.02 -2.86 -15.00
CA LEU A 156 12.17 -3.08 -16.43
C LEU A 156 10.83 -3.42 -17.10
N ILE A 157 9.83 -3.93 -16.37
CA ILE A 157 8.59 -4.49 -16.95
C ILE A 157 7.69 -3.50 -17.71
N GLY A 158 7.93 -2.18 -17.59
CA GLY A 158 7.18 -1.14 -18.30
C GLY A 158 5.88 -0.68 -17.61
N GLY A 159 5.66 -1.04 -16.35
CA GLY A 159 4.41 -0.76 -15.61
C GLY A 159 3.33 -1.82 -15.86
N PHE A 160 2.06 -1.46 -15.68
CA PHE A 160 0.94 -2.33 -16.02
C PHE A 160 0.74 -2.35 -17.55
N PRO A 161 0.68 -3.51 -18.22
CA PRO A 161 0.51 -3.60 -19.67
C PRO A 161 -0.95 -3.33 -20.11
N LEU A 162 -1.47 -2.15 -19.78
CA LEU A 162 -2.90 -1.86 -19.79
C LEU A 162 -3.54 -1.98 -21.18
N ASP A 163 -2.92 -1.42 -22.22
CA ASP A 163 -3.45 -1.49 -23.58
C ASP A 163 -3.39 -2.92 -24.15
N ARG A 164 -2.35 -3.67 -23.78
CA ARG A 164 -2.16 -5.06 -24.22
C ARG A 164 -3.09 -6.04 -23.50
N VAL A 165 -3.43 -5.76 -22.24
CA VAL A 165 -4.46 -6.49 -21.50
C VAL A 165 -5.84 -6.08 -22.01
N GLY A 166 -6.10 -4.78 -22.20
CA GLY A 166 -7.36 -4.24 -22.69
C GLY A 166 -7.79 -4.83 -24.04
N SER A 167 -6.85 -5.02 -24.98
CA SER A 167 -7.11 -5.66 -26.26
C SER A 167 -7.51 -7.15 -26.16
N LYS A 168 -7.25 -7.78 -25.00
CA LYS A 168 -7.58 -9.18 -24.67
C LYS A 168 -8.80 -9.28 -23.74
N LEU A 169 -9.43 -8.18 -23.38
CA LEU A 169 -10.68 -8.20 -22.63
C LEU A 169 -11.87 -8.31 -23.61
N ARG A 170 -12.87 -9.11 -23.24
CA ARG A 170 -14.11 -9.31 -24.00
C ARG A 170 -15.28 -9.05 -23.07
N LYS A 171 -16.22 -8.21 -23.52
CA LYS A 171 -17.48 -7.96 -22.82
C LYS A 171 -18.56 -8.85 -23.41
N GLU A 172 -19.11 -9.72 -22.58
CA GLU A 172 -20.22 -10.60 -22.90
C GLU A 172 -21.36 -10.26 -21.94
N GLU A 173 -22.44 -9.67 -22.47
CA GLU A 173 -23.55 -9.15 -21.68
C GLU A 173 -23.08 -8.17 -20.58
N THR A 174 -23.19 -8.59 -19.31
CA THR A 174 -22.82 -7.83 -18.10
C THR A 174 -21.47 -8.26 -17.52
N GLN A 175 -20.79 -9.22 -18.15
CA GLN A 175 -19.53 -9.77 -17.67
C GLN A 175 -18.38 -9.40 -18.60
N VAL A 176 -17.20 -9.23 -18.01
CA VAL A 176 -15.97 -8.98 -18.76
C VAL A 176 -14.96 -10.07 -18.45
N TYR A 177 -14.44 -10.69 -19.51
CA TYR A 177 -13.54 -11.82 -19.44
C TYR A 177 -12.19 -11.49 -20.06
N TYR A 178 -11.13 -12.04 -19.48
CA TYR A 178 -9.80 -12.02 -20.05
C TYR A 178 -9.60 -13.26 -20.92
N THR A 179 -9.36 -13.05 -22.22
CA THR A 179 -9.11 -14.13 -23.19
C THR A 179 -7.62 -14.20 -23.54
N PRO A 180 -6.83 -15.05 -22.88
CA PRO A 180 -5.40 -15.18 -23.15
C PRO A 180 -5.15 -15.83 -24.52
N THR A 181 -3.95 -15.60 -25.06
CA THR A 181 -3.47 -16.32 -26.25
C THR A 181 -2.83 -17.65 -25.87
N THR A 182 -2.74 -18.60 -26.81
CA THR A 182 -2.06 -19.88 -26.60
C THR A 182 -0.62 -19.70 -26.12
N SER A 183 0.12 -18.76 -26.71
CA SER A 183 1.50 -18.48 -26.32
C SER A 183 1.63 -17.99 -24.88
N GLN A 184 0.64 -17.26 -24.34
CA GLN A 184 0.66 -16.86 -22.92
C GLN A 184 0.41 -18.02 -21.98
N ILE A 185 -0.49 -18.93 -22.37
CA ILE A 185 -0.78 -20.15 -21.61
C ILE A 185 0.47 -21.03 -21.56
N GLU A 186 1.06 -21.31 -22.73
CA GLU A 186 2.26 -22.13 -22.86
C GLU A 186 3.45 -21.53 -22.11
N GLU A 187 3.71 -20.23 -22.25
CA GLU A 187 4.81 -19.56 -21.56
C GLU A 187 4.63 -19.61 -20.04
N TRP A 188 3.44 -19.30 -19.54
CA TRP A 188 3.16 -19.36 -18.10
C TRP A 188 3.35 -20.77 -17.55
N GLU A 189 2.74 -21.79 -18.17
CA GLU A 189 2.78 -23.16 -17.68
C GLU A 189 4.20 -23.74 -17.74
N LEU A 190 4.96 -23.37 -18.78
CA LEU A 190 6.37 -23.74 -18.91
C LEU A 190 7.23 -23.13 -17.78
N GLN A 191 7.11 -21.82 -17.54
CA GLN A 191 7.98 -21.12 -16.58
C GLN A 191 7.60 -21.40 -15.12
N THR A 192 6.29 -21.48 -14.84
CA THR A 192 5.79 -21.51 -13.46
C THR A 192 5.45 -22.90 -12.96
N GLN A 193 5.21 -23.86 -13.87
CA GLN A 193 4.67 -25.20 -13.56
C GLN A 193 3.29 -25.15 -12.88
N GLU A 194 2.59 -24.01 -12.96
CA GLU A 194 1.24 -23.81 -12.46
C GLU A 194 0.28 -23.69 -13.65
N PRO A 195 -0.98 -24.18 -13.55
CA PRO A 195 -1.97 -23.99 -14.62
C PRO A 195 -2.19 -22.50 -14.87
N PHE A 196 -2.47 -22.08 -16.12
CA PHE A 196 -2.69 -20.65 -16.42
C PHE A 196 -3.90 -20.08 -15.66
N GLN A 197 -5.02 -20.80 -15.61
CA GLN A 197 -6.20 -20.35 -14.88
C GLN A 197 -6.17 -20.87 -13.44
N LEU A 198 -6.21 -19.97 -12.46
CA LEU A 198 -6.42 -20.34 -11.06
C LEU A 198 -7.85 -20.85 -10.87
N PRO A 199 -8.06 -22.09 -10.37
CA PRO A 199 -9.38 -22.60 -10.06
C PRO A 199 -10.16 -21.68 -9.11
N LEU A 200 -11.46 -21.50 -9.37
CA LEU A 200 -12.32 -20.62 -8.57
C LEU A 200 -12.56 -21.16 -7.16
N SER A 201 -12.56 -22.48 -7.00
CA SER A 201 -12.75 -23.17 -5.73
C SER A 201 -11.46 -23.83 -5.25
N THR A 202 -11.28 -23.94 -3.94
CA THR A 202 -10.13 -24.59 -3.30
C THR A 202 -10.60 -25.81 -2.52
N THR A 203 -9.99 -26.95 -2.80
CA THR A 203 -10.32 -28.27 -2.26
C THR A 203 -9.36 -28.68 -1.14
N LEU A 204 -9.73 -29.70 -0.36
CA LEU A 204 -8.85 -30.30 0.66
C LEU A 204 -7.62 -31.01 0.08
N SER A 205 -7.63 -31.36 -1.21
CA SER A 205 -6.48 -31.96 -1.91
C SER A 205 -5.48 -30.94 -2.43
N ASP A 206 -5.86 -29.66 -2.51
CA ASP A 206 -4.96 -28.62 -3.00
C ASP A 206 -3.84 -28.39 -1.99
N THR A 207 -2.61 -28.31 -2.48
CA THR A 207 -1.40 -28.08 -1.66
C THR A 207 -0.58 -26.91 -2.16
N ILE A 208 0.26 -26.38 -1.27
CA ILE A 208 1.28 -25.37 -1.53
C ILE A 208 2.65 -25.94 -1.14
N SER A 209 3.68 -25.60 -1.92
CA SER A 209 5.07 -25.89 -1.60
C SER A 209 5.73 -24.68 -0.96
N LEU A 210 6.37 -24.88 0.20
CA LEU A 210 7.01 -23.85 1.00
C LEU A 210 8.47 -24.23 1.27
N SER A 211 9.32 -23.21 1.42
CA SER A 211 10.65 -23.40 1.99
C SER A 211 10.57 -23.33 3.52
N CYS A 212 11.22 -24.26 4.21
CA CYS A 212 11.30 -24.25 5.66
C CYS A 212 12.25 -23.12 6.14
N PRO A 213 11.79 -22.16 6.97
CA PRO A 213 12.67 -21.12 7.51
C PRO A 213 13.89 -21.68 8.26
N MET A 214 13.69 -22.76 9.03
CA MET A 214 14.65 -23.26 10.01
C MET A 214 15.75 -24.14 9.41
N CYS A 215 15.51 -24.78 8.26
CA CYS A 215 16.50 -25.65 7.61
C CYS A 215 16.66 -25.40 6.11
N SER A 216 15.90 -24.47 5.54
CA SER A 216 15.86 -24.16 4.09
C SER A 216 15.44 -25.31 3.18
N ASN A 217 14.87 -26.40 3.72
CA ASN A 217 14.30 -27.47 2.89
C ASN A 217 13.20 -26.88 1.98
N PRO A 218 13.32 -26.99 0.63
CA PRO A 218 12.38 -26.36 -0.29
C PRO A 218 11.05 -27.12 -0.44
N ASP A 219 10.96 -28.34 0.09
CA ASP A 219 9.86 -29.28 -0.16
C ASP A 219 8.92 -29.45 1.05
N VAL A 220 8.60 -28.36 1.76
CA VAL A 220 7.54 -28.41 2.78
C VAL A 220 6.19 -28.31 2.08
N ARG A 221 5.50 -29.44 1.91
CA ARG A 221 4.14 -29.49 1.36
C ARG A 221 3.12 -29.23 2.47
N ALA A 222 2.29 -28.22 2.28
CA ALA A 222 1.17 -27.91 3.16
C ALA A 222 -0.17 -27.93 2.39
N PRO A 223 -1.26 -28.44 2.97
CA PRO A 223 -2.59 -28.27 2.39
C PRO A 223 -3.00 -26.79 2.46
N TRP A 224 -3.72 -26.31 1.44
CA TRP A 224 -4.32 -24.98 1.47
C TRP A 224 -5.38 -24.87 2.57
N LEU A 225 -6.18 -25.92 2.73
CA LEU A 225 -7.27 -26.02 3.69
C LEU A 225 -7.23 -27.38 4.39
N VAL A 226 -7.52 -27.39 5.68
CA VAL A 226 -7.72 -28.61 6.47
C VAL A 226 -9.05 -28.49 7.17
N GLU A 227 -9.77 -29.61 7.31
CA GLU A 227 -10.98 -29.64 8.15
C GLU A 227 -10.63 -29.17 9.58
N PRO A 228 -11.31 -28.16 10.12
CA PRO A 228 -10.99 -27.64 11.44
C PRO A 228 -11.14 -28.70 12.52
N THR A 229 -10.19 -28.71 13.46
CA THR A 229 -10.24 -29.56 14.65
C THR A 229 -10.67 -28.73 15.86
N LEU A 230 -11.48 -29.28 16.77
CA LEU A 230 -11.82 -28.62 18.02
C LEU A 230 -10.66 -28.69 19.01
N VAL A 231 -10.18 -27.53 19.45
CA VAL A 231 -9.18 -27.34 20.51
C VAL A 231 -9.81 -26.41 21.55
N ASP A 232 -9.97 -26.88 22.79
CA ASP A 232 -10.59 -26.10 23.88
C ASP A 232 -11.95 -25.47 23.49
N SER A 233 -12.78 -26.26 22.79
CA SER A 233 -14.09 -25.83 22.24
C SER A 233 -14.03 -24.77 21.15
N VAL A 234 -12.84 -24.40 20.67
CA VAL A 234 -12.62 -23.52 19.52
C VAL A 234 -12.18 -24.38 18.36
N ALA A 235 -12.88 -24.33 17.23
CA ALA A 235 -12.39 -25.00 16.04
C ALA A 235 -11.17 -24.26 15.49
N VAL A 236 -10.17 -24.99 15.00
CA VAL A 236 -8.90 -24.43 14.51
C VAL A 236 -8.52 -25.16 13.22
N GLY A 237 -8.49 -24.42 12.12
CA GLY A 237 -7.95 -24.87 10.84
C GLY A 237 -6.43 -24.67 10.74
N LYS A 238 -5.70 -25.68 10.26
CA LYS A 238 -4.23 -25.67 10.14
C LYS A 238 -3.70 -25.54 8.70
N GLY A 239 -4.58 -25.42 7.71
CA GLY A 239 -4.21 -25.21 6.30
C GLY A 239 -3.60 -23.82 6.07
N TYR A 240 -2.87 -23.65 4.97
CA TYR A 240 -2.14 -22.40 4.68
C TYR A 240 -3.02 -21.16 4.56
N ALA A 241 -4.25 -21.29 4.08
CA ALA A 241 -5.19 -20.17 4.06
C ALA A 241 -5.81 -19.89 5.44
N GLN A 242 -5.72 -20.81 6.40
CA GLN A 242 -6.35 -20.70 7.71
C GLN A 242 -5.45 -20.00 8.75
N ALA A 243 -6.05 -19.44 9.80
CA ALA A 243 -5.39 -18.65 10.84
C ALA A 243 -4.42 -19.46 11.67
N GLY A 244 -4.80 -20.70 12.01
CA GLY A 244 -3.95 -21.64 12.74
C GLY A 244 -2.91 -22.33 11.88
N PHE A 245 -2.54 -21.80 10.70
CA PHE A 245 -1.61 -22.45 9.78
C PHE A 245 -0.35 -22.94 10.50
N SER A 246 -0.15 -24.25 10.43
CA SER A 246 0.96 -24.93 11.06
C SER A 246 1.21 -26.26 10.35
N VAL A 247 2.44 -26.47 9.88
CA VAL A 247 2.85 -27.71 9.20
C VAL A 247 4.23 -28.13 9.69
N GLU A 248 4.43 -29.41 9.95
CA GLU A 248 5.72 -29.94 10.41
C GLU A 248 6.67 -30.12 9.21
N CYS A 249 7.87 -29.55 9.31
CA CYS A 249 8.92 -29.79 8.33
C CYS A 249 9.54 -31.19 8.54
N GLN A 250 9.32 -32.09 7.58
CA GLN A 250 9.82 -33.47 7.66
C GLN A 250 11.35 -33.59 7.69
N ALA A 251 12.09 -32.55 7.29
CA ALA A 251 13.55 -32.55 7.28
C ALA A 251 14.17 -32.21 8.64
N CYS A 252 13.53 -31.34 9.44
CA CYS A 252 14.09 -30.86 10.71
C CYS A 252 13.17 -31.02 11.92
N GLY A 253 11.92 -31.46 11.74
CA GLY A 253 10.92 -31.63 12.79
C GLY A 253 10.29 -30.33 13.31
N GLU A 254 10.78 -29.17 12.86
CA GLU A 254 10.25 -27.89 13.30
C GLU A 254 8.91 -27.53 12.65
N MET A 255 8.07 -26.81 13.39
CA MET A 255 6.78 -26.33 12.90
C MET A 255 6.94 -25.07 12.05
N VAL A 256 6.43 -25.06 10.83
CA VAL A 256 6.34 -23.89 9.97
C VAL A 256 4.99 -23.22 10.17
N THR A 257 5.00 -21.94 10.52
CA THR A 257 3.80 -21.11 10.76
C THR A 257 3.89 -19.80 9.96
N LYS A 258 2.78 -19.06 9.81
CA LYS A 258 2.79 -17.73 9.18
C LYS A 258 3.72 -16.75 9.91
N ALA A 259 3.84 -16.84 11.23
CA ALA A 259 4.76 -16.00 12.00
C ALA A 259 6.22 -16.29 11.62
N ARG A 260 6.60 -17.57 11.55
CA ARG A 260 7.95 -17.99 11.17
C ARG A 260 8.29 -17.63 9.72
N LEU A 261 7.33 -17.75 8.79
CA LEU A 261 7.48 -17.31 7.39
C LEU A 261 7.70 -15.79 7.28
N ARG A 262 6.96 -14.98 8.05
CA ARG A 262 7.15 -13.53 8.12
C ARG A 262 8.54 -13.15 8.66
N ALA A 263 8.96 -13.80 9.74
CA ALA A 263 10.30 -13.61 10.28
C ALA A 263 11.38 -14.01 9.27
N GLU A 264 11.20 -15.10 8.54
CA GLU A 264 12.12 -15.51 7.46
C GLU A 264 12.29 -14.44 6.39
N ARG A 265 11.19 -13.80 5.94
CA ARG A 265 11.24 -12.70 4.98
C ARG A 265 12.12 -11.55 5.48
N PHE A 266 11.93 -11.13 6.73
CA PHE A 266 12.75 -10.08 7.34
C PHE A 266 14.21 -10.50 7.47
N VAL A 267 14.47 -11.72 7.95
CA VAL A 267 15.82 -12.22 8.21
C VAL A 267 16.62 -12.36 6.91
N LYS A 268 16.01 -12.87 5.83
CA LYS A 268 16.64 -12.92 4.50
C LYS A 268 16.97 -11.51 3.99
N GLU A 269 16.07 -10.55 4.17
CA GLU A 269 16.33 -9.15 3.81
C GLU A 269 17.46 -8.55 4.63
N PHE A 270 17.47 -8.78 5.95
CA PHE A 270 18.49 -8.28 6.85
C PHE A 270 19.87 -8.81 6.47
N VAL A 271 20.00 -10.12 6.21
CA VAL A 271 21.24 -10.73 5.76
C VAL A 271 21.69 -10.16 4.42
N ARG A 272 20.78 -10.03 3.44
CA ARG A 272 21.07 -9.41 2.15
C ARG A 272 21.64 -8.00 2.32
N VAL A 273 20.95 -7.15 3.07
CA VAL A 273 21.33 -5.75 3.32
C VAL A 273 22.68 -5.68 4.04
N ARG A 274 22.87 -6.45 5.11
CA ARG A 274 24.13 -6.54 5.85
C ARG A 274 25.30 -6.94 4.94
N ASP A 275 25.11 -7.97 4.11
CA ASP A 275 26.16 -8.48 3.24
C ASP A 275 26.52 -7.48 2.13
N GLU A 276 25.55 -6.74 1.59
CA GLU A 276 25.81 -5.66 0.64
C GLU A 276 26.55 -4.47 1.30
N ILE A 277 26.22 -4.12 2.56
CA ILE A 277 27.00 -3.13 3.34
C ILE A 277 28.45 -3.59 3.52
N ARG A 278 28.67 -4.88 3.84
CA ARG A 278 30.02 -5.45 3.98
C ARG A 278 30.82 -5.41 2.67
N ARG A 279 30.13 -5.36 1.53
CA ARG A 279 30.71 -5.19 0.18
C ARG A 279 30.84 -3.72 -0.23
N ASP A 280 30.65 -2.78 0.70
CA ASP A 280 30.72 -1.33 0.45
C ASP A 280 29.74 -0.84 -0.63
N LYS A 281 28.62 -1.55 -0.80
CA LYS A 281 27.56 -1.13 -1.71
C LYS A 281 26.53 -0.27 -1.02
N GLU A 282 25.97 0.67 -1.78
CA GLU A 282 24.84 1.46 -1.31
C GLU A 282 23.58 0.58 -1.32
N VAL A 283 23.00 0.38 -0.14
CA VAL A 283 21.80 -0.44 0.06
C VAL A 283 20.99 0.14 1.21
N TRP A 284 19.69 -0.10 1.18
CA TRP A 284 18.76 0.28 2.22
C TRP A 284 17.66 -0.76 2.37
N PHE A 285 17.04 -0.77 3.54
CA PHE A 285 15.82 -1.54 3.73
C PHE A 285 14.63 -0.91 3.00
N VAL A 286 13.65 -1.72 2.63
CA VAL A 286 12.32 -1.26 2.21
C VAL A 286 11.71 -0.28 3.22
N ASN A 287 10.85 0.64 2.78
CA ASN A 287 10.22 1.65 3.64
C ASN A 287 11.18 2.64 4.33
N SER A 288 12.41 2.79 3.83
CA SER A 288 13.43 3.68 4.42
C SER A 288 14.05 4.73 3.49
N LEU A 289 13.88 4.61 2.17
CA LEU A 289 14.46 5.54 1.19
C LEU A 289 13.68 6.86 1.12
N ILE A 290 12.35 6.76 1.10
CA ILE A 290 11.43 7.88 1.02
C ILE A 290 11.17 8.41 2.43
N ASN A 291 11.52 9.68 2.61
CA ASN A 291 11.28 10.36 3.88
C ASN A 291 9.77 10.60 4.06
N PRO A 292 9.16 10.14 5.18
CA PRO A 292 7.70 10.15 5.36
C PRO A 292 7.13 11.57 5.48
N HIS A 293 7.97 12.53 5.90
CA HIS A 293 7.53 13.90 6.11
C HIS A 293 7.70 14.78 4.88
N THR A 294 8.51 14.35 3.91
CA THR A 294 8.78 15.16 2.70
C THR A 294 8.37 14.45 1.42
N TYR A 295 8.17 13.13 1.46
CA TYR A 295 7.97 12.24 0.31
C TYR A 295 9.07 12.39 -0.77
N LYS A 296 10.26 12.83 -0.34
CA LYS A 296 11.47 12.90 -1.16
C LYS A 296 12.41 11.76 -0.79
N PRO A 297 13.14 11.18 -1.76
CA PRO A 297 14.19 10.21 -1.48
C PRO A 297 15.31 10.88 -0.70
N SER A 298 15.85 10.17 0.29
CA SER A 298 16.97 10.62 1.11
C SER A 298 17.96 9.48 1.31
N HIS A 299 18.83 9.27 0.32
CA HIS A 299 19.86 8.23 0.33
C HIS A 299 20.70 8.26 1.60
N SER A 300 21.23 9.43 1.99
CA SER A 300 22.04 9.57 3.21
C SER A 300 21.29 9.17 4.49
N LEU A 301 20.01 9.51 4.59
CA LEU A 301 19.17 9.15 5.73
C LEU A 301 18.89 7.65 5.76
N ALA A 302 18.56 7.08 4.60
CA ALA A 302 18.31 5.65 4.42
C ALA A 302 19.55 4.82 4.73
N SER A 303 20.73 5.22 4.24
CA SER A 303 22.00 4.56 4.55
C SER A 303 22.33 4.66 6.04
N THR A 304 22.11 5.82 6.66
CA THR A 304 22.35 5.99 8.11
C THR A 304 21.43 5.09 8.93
N PHE A 305 20.13 5.10 8.62
CA PHE A 305 19.14 4.24 9.27
C PHE A 305 19.50 2.76 9.10
N THR A 306 19.83 2.36 7.87
CA THR A 306 20.18 0.98 7.53
C THR A 306 21.42 0.50 8.28
N LYS A 307 22.49 1.30 8.32
CA LYS A 307 23.68 0.99 9.11
C LYS A 307 23.36 0.84 10.59
N LEU A 308 22.55 1.74 11.15
CA LEU A 308 22.13 1.66 12.55
C LEU A 308 21.31 0.40 12.83
N CYS A 309 20.40 -0.01 11.94
CA CYS A 309 19.65 -1.26 12.08
C CYS A 309 20.59 -2.47 12.11
N VAL A 310 21.55 -2.53 11.18
CA VAL A 310 22.52 -3.64 11.11
C VAL A 310 23.42 -3.68 12.35
N GLU A 311 23.90 -2.53 12.81
CA GLU A 311 24.77 -2.42 14.00
C GLU A 311 24.03 -2.63 15.33
N SER A 312 22.69 -2.57 15.33
CA SER A 312 21.88 -2.75 16.54
C SER A 312 21.80 -4.20 16.99
N ILE A 313 22.04 -5.13 16.06
CA ILE A 313 22.02 -6.57 16.28
C ILE A 313 23.47 -7.02 16.28
N HIS A 314 24.00 -7.28 17.46
CA HIS A 314 25.34 -7.81 17.66
C HIS A 314 25.36 -9.32 17.30
N ASP A 315 26.55 -9.88 17.04
CA ASP A 315 26.74 -11.33 16.98
C ASP A 315 26.05 -12.08 15.83
N LEU A 316 25.98 -11.44 14.66
CA LEU A 316 25.28 -11.91 13.47
C LEU A 316 25.91 -13.15 12.76
N ASP A 317 27.08 -13.63 13.20
CA ASP A 317 27.85 -14.70 12.53
C ASP A 317 28.24 -15.85 13.48
N GLU A 318 27.58 -16.01 14.62
CA GLU A 318 28.02 -16.93 15.69
C GLU A 318 27.97 -18.43 15.35
N ASN A 319 27.45 -18.83 14.18
CA ASN A 319 27.39 -20.24 13.81
C ASN A 319 27.80 -20.52 12.37
N ALA A 320 29.08 -20.86 12.18
CA ALA A 320 29.66 -21.27 10.89
C ALA A 320 29.02 -22.54 10.29
N ARG A 321 28.20 -23.29 11.03
CA ARG A 321 27.52 -24.50 10.54
C ARG A 321 26.15 -24.22 9.92
N LEU A 322 25.60 -23.02 10.13
CA LEU A 322 24.31 -22.61 9.60
C LEU A 322 24.50 -21.57 8.50
N SER A 323 23.54 -21.47 7.58
CA SER A 323 23.50 -20.28 6.71
C SER A 323 23.23 -19.04 7.57
N ALA A 324 23.70 -17.88 7.12
CA ALA A 324 23.56 -16.63 7.88
C ALA A 324 22.10 -16.31 8.22
N HIS A 325 21.15 -16.62 7.32
CA HIS A 325 19.73 -16.39 7.58
C HIS A 325 19.15 -17.37 8.60
N ILE A 326 19.60 -18.63 8.65
CA ILE A 326 19.13 -19.57 9.68
C ILE A 326 19.71 -19.18 11.04
N ALA A 327 21.01 -18.86 11.12
CA ALA A 327 21.65 -18.44 12.37
C ALA A 327 20.95 -17.21 12.98
N LEU A 328 20.67 -16.19 12.15
CA LEU A 328 19.99 -14.98 12.57
C LEU A 328 18.51 -15.25 12.94
N GLY A 329 17.81 -16.07 12.17
CA GLY A 329 16.43 -16.44 12.47
C GLY A 329 16.31 -17.18 13.80
N SER A 330 17.21 -18.14 14.06
CA SER A 330 17.30 -18.85 15.34
C SER A 330 17.61 -17.91 16.51
N TYR A 331 18.45 -16.88 16.31
CA TYR A 331 18.76 -15.90 17.36
C TYR A 331 17.53 -15.08 17.80
N PHE A 332 16.59 -14.80 16.89
CA PHE A 332 15.31 -14.15 17.22
C PHE A 332 14.19 -15.13 17.57
N ASP A 333 14.48 -16.43 17.66
CA ASP A 333 13.46 -17.49 17.76
C ASP A 333 12.37 -17.41 16.67
N TRP A 334 12.75 -16.91 15.49
CA TRP A 334 11.82 -16.63 14.39
C TRP A 334 10.63 -15.75 14.79
N ASP A 335 10.81 -14.86 15.78
CA ASP A 335 9.85 -13.84 16.19
C ASP A 335 10.27 -12.47 15.64
N LEU A 336 9.41 -11.90 14.80
CA LEU A 336 9.62 -10.58 14.21
C LEU A 336 9.61 -9.46 15.28
N SER A 337 8.88 -9.65 16.38
CA SER A 337 8.78 -8.68 17.47
C SER A 337 10.11 -8.57 18.22
N GLU A 338 10.83 -9.68 18.37
CA GLU A 338 12.15 -9.71 18.98
C GLU A 338 13.18 -8.97 18.11
N ALA A 339 13.14 -9.16 16.80
CA ALA A 339 13.97 -8.39 15.86
C ALA A 339 13.70 -6.88 15.97
N GLN A 340 12.42 -6.48 16.08
CA GLN A 340 12.04 -5.07 16.26
C GLN A 340 12.59 -4.52 17.59
N ARG A 341 12.41 -5.26 18.68
CA ARG A 341 12.88 -4.88 20.02
C ARG A 341 14.39 -4.64 20.05
N LEU A 342 15.17 -5.50 19.39
CA LEU A 342 16.63 -5.39 19.35
C LEU A 342 17.11 -4.17 18.55
N ILE A 343 16.49 -3.90 17.39
CA ILE A 343 16.76 -2.69 16.61
C ILE A 343 16.43 -1.45 17.43
N GLU A 344 15.23 -1.38 18.03
CA GLU A 344 14.86 -0.24 18.88
C GLU A 344 15.82 -0.03 20.06
N ALA A 345 16.28 -1.12 20.68
CA ALA A 345 17.26 -1.06 21.75
C ALA A 345 18.61 -0.51 21.27
N GLY A 346 19.09 -0.89 20.09
CA GLY A 346 20.33 -0.37 19.52
C GLY A 346 20.26 1.12 19.17
N PHE A 347 19.12 1.57 18.65
CA PHE A 347 18.86 2.99 18.42
C PHE A 347 18.86 3.80 19.74
N LYS A 348 18.24 3.27 20.79
CA LYS A 348 18.27 3.87 22.14
C LYS A 348 19.71 3.97 22.69
N ARG A 349 20.52 2.90 22.57
CA ARG A 349 21.92 2.88 23.03
C ARG A 349 22.79 3.95 22.36
N LYS A 350 22.59 4.21 21.06
CA LYS A 350 23.35 5.21 20.30
C LYS A 350 22.88 6.66 20.52
N GLY A 351 21.92 6.90 21.41
CA GLY A 351 21.33 8.24 21.61
C GLY A 351 20.59 8.76 20.38
N SER A 352 20.27 7.87 19.44
CA SER A 352 19.65 8.19 18.16
C SER A 352 18.12 8.01 18.33
N THR A 353 17.49 8.95 19.05
CA THR A 353 16.09 8.86 19.49
C THR A 353 15.18 9.91 18.86
N ARG A 354 15.55 10.45 17.68
CA ARG A 354 14.69 11.41 16.99
C ARG A 354 13.34 10.74 16.67
N ALA A 355 12.23 11.45 16.93
CA ALA A 355 10.88 10.92 16.77
C ALA A 355 10.60 10.29 15.38
N TRP A 356 11.12 10.88 14.30
CA TRP A 356 10.98 10.36 12.93
C TRP A 356 11.63 8.97 12.72
N MET A 357 12.55 8.59 13.62
CA MET A 357 13.30 7.35 13.50
C MET A 357 12.56 6.17 14.13
N GLY A 358 11.79 6.38 15.20
CA GLY A 358 10.79 5.41 15.65
C GLY A 358 9.75 5.14 14.55
N ASP A 359 9.30 6.20 13.88
CA ASP A 359 8.39 6.11 12.73
C ASP A 359 9.01 5.31 11.56
N SER A 360 10.33 5.39 11.39
CA SER A 360 11.07 4.60 10.39
C SER A 360 11.19 3.12 10.76
N ILE A 361 11.38 2.78 12.04
CA ILE A 361 11.39 1.39 12.50
C ILE A 361 10.02 0.75 12.29
N SER A 362 8.94 1.42 12.72
CA SER A 362 7.57 0.92 12.53
C SER A 362 7.25 0.69 11.04
N ARG A 363 7.65 1.62 10.16
CA ARG A 363 7.46 1.49 8.71
C ARG A 363 8.28 0.35 8.10
N LEU A 364 9.51 0.13 8.55
CA LEU A 364 10.32 -1.02 8.18
C LEU A 364 9.58 -2.33 8.50
N PHE A 365 9.18 -2.52 9.75
CA PHE A 365 8.54 -3.76 10.19
C PHE A 365 7.15 -3.97 9.58
N ARG A 366 6.44 -2.90 9.21
CA ARG A 366 5.17 -3.00 8.48
C ARG A 366 5.27 -3.82 7.20
N ALA A 367 6.39 -3.75 6.46
CA ALA A 367 6.63 -4.54 5.24
C ALA A 367 6.75 -6.06 5.48
N PHE A 368 6.96 -6.46 6.73
CA PHE A 368 7.20 -7.85 7.14
C PHE A 368 6.09 -8.44 8.00
N ARG A 369 5.04 -7.67 8.34
CA ARG A 369 3.92 -8.14 9.17
C ARG A 369 2.88 -8.99 8.41
N HIS A 370 2.98 -9.08 7.09
CA HIS A 370 2.16 -9.90 6.19
C HIS A 370 3.04 -10.91 5.41
N ASN A 371 2.43 -11.86 4.69
CA ASN A 371 3.17 -12.92 3.96
C ASN A 371 3.41 -12.61 2.47
N SER A 372 2.90 -11.48 1.97
CA SER A 372 3.11 -11.07 0.57
C SER A 372 4.58 -11.00 0.21
N PRO A 373 4.99 -11.36 -1.02
CA PRO A 373 6.39 -11.37 -1.36
C PRO A 373 7.02 -9.95 -1.33
N VAL A 374 6.26 -8.91 -1.66
CA VAL A 374 6.67 -7.48 -1.68
C VAL A 374 6.41 -6.75 -0.35
N SER A 375 6.75 -5.46 -0.25
CA SER A 375 6.56 -4.63 0.97
C SER A 375 5.11 -4.21 1.25
N VAL A 376 4.20 -4.54 0.33
CA VAL A 376 2.75 -4.26 0.40
C VAL A 376 1.99 -5.55 0.67
N ASP A 377 1.02 -5.50 1.58
CA ASP A 377 0.01 -6.53 1.77
C ASP A 377 -0.94 -6.55 0.56
N LEU A 378 -0.64 -7.39 -0.44
CA LEU A 378 -1.33 -7.38 -1.73
C LEU A 378 -2.79 -7.86 -1.62
N PRO A 379 -3.12 -8.98 -0.94
CA PRO A 379 -4.51 -9.36 -0.69
C PRO A 379 -5.29 -8.25 0.02
N GLY A 380 -4.72 -7.67 1.09
CA GLY A 380 -5.35 -6.56 1.79
C GLY A 380 -5.53 -5.32 0.91
N ALA A 381 -4.56 -5.02 0.03
CA ALA A 381 -4.66 -3.91 -0.92
C ALA A 381 -5.79 -4.13 -1.94
N VAL A 382 -5.95 -5.34 -2.46
CA VAL A 382 -7.08 -5.67 -3.34
C VAL A 382 -8.40 -5.45 -2.63
N LEU A 383 -8.55 -5.93 -1.39
CA LEU A 383 -9.79 -5.79 -0.61
C LEU A 383 -10.16 -4.32 -0.38
N ARG A 384 -9.19 -3.47 -0.04
CA ARG A 384 -9.43 -2.02 0.12
C ARG A 384 -9.89 -1.34 -1.18
N GLN A 385 -9.42 -1.81 -2.33
CA GLN A 385 -9.82 -1.27 -3.64
C GLN A 385 -11.19 -1.76 -4.14
N GLN A 386 -11.83 -2.70 -3.44
CA GLN A 386 -13.12 -3.22 -3.86
C GLN A 386 -14.24 -2.20 -3.76
N LYS A 387 -14.26 -1.41 -2.69
CA LYS A 387 -15.27 -0.37 -2.49
C LYS A 387 -15.18 0.71 -3.57
N PHE A 388 -13.97 1.10 -3.94
CA PHE A 388 -13.77 1.98 -5.09
C PHE A 388 -14.35 1.37 -6.38
N THR A 389 -14.05 0.08 -6.64
CA THR A 389 -14.51 -0.63 -7.83
C THR A 389 -16.05 -0.71 -7.90
N SER A 390 -16.73 -1.01 -6.79
CA SER A 390 -18.20 -1.09 -6.74
C SER A 390 -18.87 0.26 -6.93
N GLN A 391 -18.20 1.36 -6.59
CA GLN A 391 -18.71 2.73 -6.75
C GLN A 391 -18.47 3.29 -8.16
N ILE A 392 -17.32 3.02 -8.78
CA ILE A 392 -16.95 3.62 -10.07
C ILE A 392 -17.60 2.90 -11.27
N LEU A 393 -17.73 1.58 -11.23
CA LEU A 393 -18.24 0.79 -12.36
C LEU A 393 -19.68 1.14 -12.76
N PRO A 394 -20.63 1.40 -11.83
CA PRO A 394 -21.97 1.86 -12.19
C PRO A 394 -21.99 3.17 -13.01
N LEU A 395 -20.94 3.99 -12.91
CA LEU A 395 -20.85 5.26 -13.60
C LEU A 395 -20.32 5.14 -15.04
N ASP A 396 -19.66 4.03 -15.42
CA ASP A 396 -18.93 3.85 -16.68
C ASP A 396 -19.67 4.42 -17.91
N GLY A 397 -20.93 4.03 -18.13
CA GLY A 397 -21.72 4.49 -19.27
C GLY A 397 -22.13 5.98 -19.26
N SER A 398 -22.00 6.66 -18.13
CA SER A 398 -22.33 8.08 -17.93
C SER A 398 -21.10 8.99 -17.83
N LEU A 399 -19.89 8.42 -17.75
CA LEU A 399 -18.67 9.19 -17.60
C LEU A 399 -18.27 9.88 -18.91
N SER A 400 -18.14 11.21 -18.85
CA SER A 400 -17.40 11.96 -19.85
C SER A 400 -15.90 11.81 -19.61
N ILE A 401 -15.24 10.95 -20.41
CA ILE A 401 -13.80 10.65 -20.24
C ILE A 401 -12.94 11.91 -20.47
N SER A 402 -13.34 12.80 -21.40
CA SER A 402 -12.62 14.08 -21.59
C SER A 402 -12.70 14.98 -20.36
N ASP A 403 -13.85 15.01 -19.69
CA ASP A 403 -14.03 15.79 -18.46
C ASP A 403 -13.28 15.15 -17.29
N LEU A 404 -13.24 13.82 -17.20
CA LEU A 404 -12.42 13.10 -16.22
C LEU A 404 -10.94 13.48 -16.37
N ILE A 405 -10.40 13.38 -17.59
CA ILE A 405 -9.01 13.73 -17.87
C ILE A 405 -8.76 15.20 -17.50
N THR A 406 -9.66 16.10 -17.88
CA THR A 406 -9.54 17.53 -17.55
C THR A 406 -9.57 17.79 -16.04
N GLN A 407 -10.48 17.14 -15.31
CA GLN A 407 -10.60 17.26 -13.86
C GLN A 407 -9.38 16.69 -13.14
N TYR A 408 -8.84 15.57 -13.60
CA TYR A 408 -7.62 14.99 -13.05
C TYR A 408 -6.43 15.96 -13.18
N HIS A 409 -6.19 16.54 -14.36
CA HIS A 409 -5.11 17.51 -14.55
C HIS A 409 -5.34 18.80 -13.75
N THR A 410 -6.59 19.24 -13.63
CA THR A 410 -6.97 20.40 -12.79
C THR A 410 -6.70 20.11 -11.31
N PHE A 411 -6.94 18.89 -10.85
CA PHE A 411 -6.62 18.44 -9.50
C PHE A 411 -5.11 18.38 -9.24
N LEU A 412 -4.31 17.93 -10.21
CA LEU A 412 -2.84 18.00 -10.12
C LEU A 412 -2.35 19.45 -10.03
N ASP A 413 -2.96 20.39 -10.76
CA ASP A 413 -2.65 21.81 -10.64
C ASP A 413 -2.99 22.35 -9.23
N LEU A 414 -4.11 21.91 -8.64
CA LEU A 414 -4.45 22.22 -7.25
C LEU A 414 -3.39 21.68 -6.27
N CYS A 415 -2.92 20.45 -6.48
CA CYS A 415 -1.85 19.84 -5.69
C CYS A 415 -0.54 20.64 -5.77
N ALA A 416 -0.16 21.09 -6.97
CA ALA A 416 1.06 21.88 -7.19
C ALA A 416 1.04 23.23 -6.44
N HIS A 417 -0.14 23.84 -6.29
CA HIS A 417 -0.31 25.14 -5.63
C HIS A 417 -0.51 25.04 -4.12
N ASN A 418 -0.80 23.86 -3.59
CA ASN A 418 -1.03 23.65 -2.17
C ASN A 418 -0.07 22.63 -1.56
N PRO A 419 1.27 22.82 -1.70
CA PRO A 419 2.24 21.92 -1.09
C PRO A 419 2.17 22.07 0.43
N GLY A 420 1.65 21.06 1.13
CA GLY A 420 1.40 21.16 2.57
C GLY A 420 0.03 20.63 3.01
N LYS A 421 -0.90 20.45 2.07
CA LYS A 421 -2.29 20.09 2.34
C LYS A 421 -2.55 18.62 1.99
N ALA A 422 -3.39 18.00 2.82
CA ALA A 422 -4.01 16.72 2.51
C ALA A 422 -5.16 16.99 1.52
N LEU A 423 -4.99 16.69 0.24
CA LEU A 423 -6.04 16.87 -0.77
C LEU A 423 -6.70 15.54 -1.10
N VAL A 424 -8.03 15.53 -1.17
CA VAL A 424 -8.84 14.31 -1.36
C VAL A 424 -9.49 14.35 -2.73
N PRO A 425 -9.21 13.41 -3.65
CA PRO A 425 -9.82 13.38 -4.97
C PRO A 425 -11.32 13.01 -4.89
N THR A 426 -12.12 13.48 -5.85
CA THR A 426 -13.44 12.87 -6.11
C THR A 426 -13.26 11.48 -6.74
N LEU A 427 -14.30 10.63 -6.71
CA LEU A 427 -14.26 9.28 -7.28
C LEU A 427 -13.78 9.26 -8.76
N VAL A 428 -14.23 10.23 -9.57
CA VAL A 428 -13.86 10.36 -10.98
C VAL A 428 -12.41 10.81 -11.16
N ILE A 429 -11.95 11.79 -10.35
CA ILE A 429 -10.55 12.23 -10.34
C ILE A 429 -9.64 11.07 -9.92
N ASP A 430 -10.09 10.27 -8.97
CA ASP A 430 -9.34 9.15 -8.44
C ASP A 430 -9.16 8.02 -9.45
N LEU A 431 -10.18 7.71 -10.27
CA LEU A 431 -10.00 6.82 -11.42
C LEU A 431 -8.90 7.31 -12.37
N GLY A 432 -8.87 8.61 -12.66
CA GLY A 432 -7.80 9.23 -13.45
C GLY A 432 -6.43 9.06 -12.80
N TRP A 433 -6.37 9.20 -11.48
CA TRP A 433 -5.15 9.03 -10.71
C TRP A 433 -4.65 7.59 -10.69
N HIS A 434 -5.54 6.61 -10.40
CA HIS A 434 -5.21 5.19 -10.47
C HIS A 434 -4.67 4.81 -11.84
N THR A 435 -5.32 5.29 -12.91
CA THR A 435 -4.87 5.06 -14.29
C THR A 435 -3.45 5.60 -14.53
N HIS A 436 -3.13 6.78 -14.01
CA HIS A 436 -1.78 7.34 -14.13
C HIS A 436 -0.75 6.50 -13.35
N MET A 437 -1.09 6.02 -12.14
CA MET A 437 -0.20 5.18 -11.31
C MET A 437 0.18 3.86 -11.99
N LEU A 438 -0.69 3.30 -12.83
CA LEU A 438 -0.41 2.07 -13.59
C LEU A 438 0.78 2.20 -14.56
N SER A 439 1.27 3.41 -14.85
CA SER A 439 2.49 3.63 -15.63
C SER A 439 3.80 3.38 -14.84
N GLY A 440 3.73 3.04 -13.55
CA GLY A 440 4.88 2.68 -12.71
C GLY A 440 5.93 3.80 -12.62
N GLU A 441 7.13 3.56 -13.15
CA GLU A 441 8.18 4.59 -13.20
C GLU A 441 7.81 5.82 -14.05
N GLY A 442 6.87 5.69 -15.00
CA GLY A 442 6.28 6.83 -15.70
C GLY A 442 5.65 7.83 -14.72
N TYR A 443 4.74 7.34 -13.88
CA TYR A 443 4.07 8.11 -12.84
C TYR A 443 5.07 8.78 -11.90
N ARG A 444 6.11 8.05 -11.49
CA ARG A 444 7.17 8.61 -10.65
C ARG A 444 7.89 9.76 -11.34
N ASN A 445 8.30 9.58 -12.59
CA ASN A 445 9.01 10.61 -13.34
C ASN A 445 8.15 11.87 -13.53
N ASP A 446 6.86 11.69 -13.78
CA ASP A 446 5.91 12.80 -13.87
C ASP A 446 5.71 13.49 -12.52
N CYS A 447 5.57 12.73 -11.42
CA CYS A 447 5.50 13.29 -10.08
C CYS A 447 6.75 14.12 -9.74
N TRP A 448 7.93 13.61 -10.08
CA TRP A 448 9.19 14.32 -9.83
C TRP A 448 9.27 15.61 -10.65
N ARG A 449 8.90 15.54 -11.93
CA ARG A 449 8.88 16.70 -12.84
C ARG A 449 7.87 17.78 -12.43
N LEU A 450 6.72 17.38 -11.90
CA LEU A 450 5.62 18.29 -11.57
C LEU A 450 5.68 18.81 -10.12
N PHE A 451 6.16 18.00 -9.18
CA PHE A 451 6.07 18.27 -7.74
C PHE A 451 7.41 18.16 -6.99
N GLU A 452 8.50 17.74 -7.65
CA GLU A 452 9.82 17.45 -7.04
C GLU A 452 9.76 16.47 -5.86
N LYS A 453 8.76 15.58 -5.88
CA LYS A 453 8.53 14.53 -4.88
C LYS A 453 7.60 13.49 -5.47
N MET A 454 7.53 12.35 -4.80
CA MET A 454 6.54 11.33 -5.11
C MET A 454 5.20 11.70 -4.50
N VAL A 455 4.13 11.65 -5.28
CA VAL A 455 2.76 11.79 -4.76
C VAL A 455 2.27 10.39 -4.39
N GLY A 456 2.19 10.11 -3.09
CA GLY A 456 1.72 8.83 -2.58
C GLY A 456 0.20 8.72 -2.65
N HIS A 457 -0.27 7.47 -2.72
CA HIS A 457 -1.67 7.10 -2.58
C HIS A 457 -1.80 6.27 -1.30
N GLU A 458 -2.11 6.92 -0.17
CA GLU A 458 -2.32 6.21 1.10
C GLU A 458 -3.76 5.70 1.12
N ASP A 459 -3.90 4.39 0.98
CA ASP A 459 -5.18 3.65 1.05
C ASP A 459 -5.65 3.40 2.51
N LYS A 460 -4.90 3.94 3.49
CA LYS A 460 -5.10 3.81 4.94
C LYS A 460 -5.21 5.18 5.58
N VAL A 461 -6.37 5.81 5.47
CA VAL A 461 -6.64 7.12 6.11
C VAL A 461 -7.84 6.97 7.05
N GLU A 462 -7.71 7.45 8.29
CA GLU A 462 -8.83 7.51 9.23
C GLU A 462 -9.98 8.39 8.69
N GLU A 463 -11.22 7.88 8.76
CA GLU A 463 -12.42 8.49 8.15
C GLU A 463 -12.66 9.94 8.58
N GLY A 464 -12.51 10.24 9.87
CA GLY A 464 -12.69 11.61 10.39
C GLY A 464 -11.66 12.62 9.86
N LYS A 465 -10.45 12.17 9.52
CA LYS A 465 -9.41 13.00 8.89
C LYS A 465 -9.70 13.22 7.41
N LEU A 466 -10.39 12.28 6.77
CA LEU A 466 -10.74 12.34 5.36
C LEU A 466 -11.83 13.39 5.08
N ALA A 467 -12.91 13.41 5.87
CA ALA A 467 -14.01 14.36 5.69
C ALA A 467 -13.56 15.83 5.76
N SER A 468 -12.77 16.17 6.78
CA SER A 468 -12.23 17.53 6.96
C SER A 468 -11.25 17.94 5.86
N SER A 469 -10.48 16.97 5.33
CA SER A 469 -9.56 17.17 4.20
C SER A 469 -10.30 17.34 2.88
N PHE A 470 -11.41 16.65 2.68
CA PHE A 470 -12.29 16.82 1.52
C PHE A 470 -12.92 18.20 1.50
N ASP A 471 -13.46 18.67 2.63
CA ASP A 471 -14.02 20.03 2.73
C ASP A 471 -12.98 21.11 2.41
N GLU A 472 -11.75 20.94 2.91
CA GLU A 472 -10.64 21.83 2.59
C GLU A 472 -10.30 21.78 1.09
N THR A 473 -10.28 20.59 0.49
CA THR A 473 -10.05 20.42 -0.95
C THR A 473 -11.12 21.17 -1.75
N ALA A 474 -12.39 21.03 -1.36
CA ALA A 474 -13.50 21.69 -2.02
C ALA A 474 -13.42 23.23 -1.93
N ARG A 475 -13.03 23.77 -0.77
CA ARG A 475 -12.78 25.21 -0.59
C ARG A 475 -11.64 25.70 -1.47
N LEU A 476 -10.51 24.99 -1.49
CA LEU A 476 -9.35 25.36 -2.30
C LEU A 476 -9.65 25.30 -3.80
N TRP A 477 -10.39 24.27 -4.24
CA TRP A 477 -10.86 24.15 -5.63
C TRP A 477 -11.74 25.36 -6.02
N LYS A 478 -12.76 25.67 -5.21
CA LYS A 478 -13.64 26.82 -5.47
C LYS A 478 -12.89 28.15 -5.49
N SER A 479 -11.96 28.35 -4.56
CA SER A 479 -11.12 29.55 -4.52
C SER A 479 -10.24 29.70 -5.75
N ARG A 480 -9.77 28.59 -6.33
CA ARG A 480 -8.81 28.62 -7.44
C ARG A 480 -9.48 28.67 -8.81
N PHE A 481 -10.55 27.89 -8.99
CA PHE A 481 -11.17 27.66 -10.29
C PHE A 481 -12.60 28.23 -10.39
N GLY A 482 -13.18 28.74 -9.30
CA GLY A 482 -14.52 29.31 -9.26
C GLY A 482 -15.67 28.29 -9.33
N GLY A 483 -15.40 27.05 -9.72
CA GLY A 483 -16.38 25.95 -9.77
C GLY A 483 -16.57 25.24 -8.42
N ASN A 484 -17.68 24.53 -8.27
CA ASN A 484 -17.88 23.64 -7.13
C ASN A 484 -17.06 22.36 -7.35
N TYR A 485 -16.39 21.86 -6.30
CA TYR A 485 -15.69 20.58 -6.35
C TYR A 485 -16.68 19.41 -6.40
N SER A 486 -17.80 19.57 -5.68
CA SER A 486 -18.95 18.69 -5.74
C SER A 486 -19.81 19.03 -6.95
N ALA A 487 -19.35 18.67 -8.15
CA ALA A 487 -20.29 18.22 -9.17
C ALA A 487 -20.52 16.72 -8.89
N CYS A 488 -21.40 16.41 -7.93
CA CYS A 488 -22.05 15.10 -7.87
C CYS A 488 -22.47 14.81 -9.32
N GLY A 489 -22.04 13.71 -9.93
CA GLY A 489 -22.46 13.28 -11.28
C GLY A 489 -23.95 12.90 -11.34
N CYS A 490 -24.76 13.58 -10.54
CA CYS A 490 -26.10 13.30 -10.16
C CYS A 490 -26.99 14.18 -11.01
N LEU A 491 -27.90 13.56 -11.76
CA LEU A 491 -28.94 14.27 -12.48
C LEU A 491 -29.66 15.22 -11.52
N PRO A 492 -29.89 16.50 -11.87
CA PRO A 492 -30.59 17.42 -10.99
C PRO A 492 -31.99 16.88 -10.69
N ALA A 493 -32.26 16.59 -9.42
CA ALA A 493 -33.58 16.17 -8.97
C ALA A 493 -34.58 17.30 -9.24
N GLN A 494 -35.64 17.00 -9.97
CA GLN A 494 -36.73 17.93 -10.24
C GLN A 494 -37.37 18.38 -8.91
N PRO A 495 -37.64 19.68 -8.72
CA PRO A 495 -38.25 20.17 -7.49
C PRO A 495 -39.67 19.60 -7.35
N LYS A 496 -39.91 18.78 -6.32
CA LYS A 496 -41.25 18.31 -5.98
C LYS A 496 -42.06 19.48 -5.39
N PRO A 497 -43.31 19.70 -5.84
CA PRO A 497 -44.14 20.79 -5.35
C PRO A 497 -44.58 20.52 -3.91
N SER A 498 -44.52 21.55 -3.07
CA SER A 498 -45.03 21.50 -1.71
C SER A 498 -46.56 21.41 -1.71
N SER A 499 -47.13 20.42 -1.02
CA SER A 499 -48.41 20.61 -0.35
C SER A 499 -48.58 19.67 0.84
N SER A 500 -48.99 20.30 1.94
CA SER A 500 -49.46 19.73 3.18
C SER A 500 -50.72 18.89 2.99
N LEU A 501 -50.84 17.76 3.70
CA LEU A 501 -51.90 17.45 4.68
C LEU A 501 -51.78 15.99 5.18
N LYS A 502 -52.12 15.80 6.46
CA LYS A 502 -52.06 14.53 7.23
C LYS A 502 -53.30 13.65 6.95
N PHE A 503 -53.14 12.32 6.89
CA PHE A 503 -53.86 11.28 7.69
C PHE A 503 -53.76 9.84 7.09
N TRP A 504 -53.21 8.92 7.91
CA TRP A 504 -53.39 7.44 8.03
C TRP A 504 -53.69 6.55 6.80
N LYS A 505 -52.75 5.62 6.46
CA LYS A 505 -52.99 4.15 6.41
C LYS A 505 -51.70 3.33 6.16
N LYS A 506 -51.75 2.08 6.65
CA LYS A 506 -50.72 1.02 6.69
C LYS A 506 -50.18 0.55 5.34
N SER A 507 -48.92 0.11 5.40
CA SER A 507 -48.24 -0.95 4.62
C SER A 507 -48.06 -0.76 3.12
N ILE A 508 -46.80 -0.53 2.71
CA ILE A 508 -45.96 -1.41 1.86
C ILE A 508 -44.52 -0.97 2.14
N TRP A 509 -43.65 -1.89 2.58
CA TRP A 509 -42.21 -1.63 2.68
C TRP A 509 -41.60 -1.92 1.31
N VAL A 510 -41.35 -0.87 0.53
CA VAL A 510 -40.40 -0.89 -0.58
C VAL A 510 -39.12 -0.30 -0.02
N PRO A 511 -37.96 -0.98 -0.07
CA PRO A 511 -36.69 -0.32 0.19
C PRO A 511 -36.48 0.73 -0.92
N ASP A 512 -36.53 1.99 -0.51
CA ASP A 512 -36.20 3.15 -1.34
C ASP A 512 -34.67 3.20 -1.45
N GLU A 513 -34.11 2.69 -2.56
CA GLU A 513 -32.68 2.80 -2.86
C GLU A 513 -32.35 4.27 -3.15
N LYS A 514 -31.60 4.90 -2.26
CA LYS A 514 -30.96 6.19 -2.51
C LYS A 514 -29.64 5.98 -3.27
N PRO A 515 -29.44 6.61 -4.44
CA PRO A 515 -28.14 6.64 -5.09
C PRO A 515 -27.31 7.82 -4.53
N GLU A 516 -26.50 7.58 -3.52
CA GLU A 516 -25.55 8.56 -2.98
C GLU A 516 -24.13 8.18 -3.39
N THR A 517 -23.53 8.94 -4.33
CA THR A 517 -22.12 8.81 -4.70
C THR A 517 -21.28 9.65 -3.75
N HIS A 518 -20.74 8.98 -2.73
CA HIS A 518 -19.92 9.54 -1.64
C HIS A 518 -18.43 9.71 -2.04
N PRO A 519 -17.64 10.49 -1.30
CA PRO A 519 -16.17 10.53 -1.46
C PRO A 519 -15.59 9.12 -1.45
N SER A 520 -14.51 8.87 -2.17
CA SER A 520 -13.77 7.62 -1.98
C SER A 520 -13.21 7.64 -0.55
N GLU A 521 -13.73 6.78 0.32
CA GLU A 521 -13.34 6.64 1.74
C GLU A 521 -11.87 6.23 1.94
N HIS A 522 -11.11 6.10 0.85
CA HIS A 522 -9.80 5.47 0.86
C HIS A 522 -8.63 6.40 0.49
N ASN A 523 -8.83 7.69 0.17
CA ASN A 523 -7.78 8.43 -0.53
C ASN A 523 -7.42 9.79 0.09
N SER A 524 -6.15 9.99 0.43
CA SER A 524 -5.63 11.35 0.63
C SER A 524 -4.24 11.52 0.03
N ILE A 525 -4.02 12.65 -0.65
CA ILE A 525 -2.69 13.12 -1.06
C ILE A 525 -2.11 13.93 0.07
N VAL A 526 -1.11 13.41 0.76
CA VAL A 526 -0.35 14.18 1.73
C VAL A 526 0.79 14.92 1.02
N ALA A 527 0.56 16.17 0.64
CA ALA A 527 1.66 17.05 0.27
C ALA A 527 2.21 17.70 1.55
N ILE A 528 3.47 17.51 1.97
CA ILE A 528 4.03 18.24 3.14
C ILE A 528 5.23 19.13 2.74
N ASN A 529 5.38 20.28 3.42
CA ASN A 529 6.49 21.23 3.30
C ASN A 529 7.54 20.96 4.41
N PRO A 530 8.85 20.93 4.09
CA PRO A 530 9.94 20.61 5.04
C PRO A 530 10.12 21.58 6.22
N LYS A 531 9.41 22.71 6.31
CA LYS A 531 9.69 23.76 7.32
C LYS A 531 8.77 23.82 8.55
N LYS A 532 7.74 22.99 8.68
CA LYS A 532 6.86 23.02 9.86
C LYS A 532 6.43 21.63 10.31
N GLY A 533 7.25 21.02 11.15
CA GLY A 533 6.91 19.79 11.88
C GLY A 533 6.08 20.08 13.13
N VAL A 534 4.97 19.34 13.27
CA VAL A 534 4.34 18.80 14.50
C VAL A 534 3.88 19.77 15.62
N ALA A 535 4.36 21.00 15.70
CA ALA A 535 4.05 21.89 16.84
C ALA A 535 2.69 22.62 16.73
N GLU A 536 2.18 22.88 15.52
CA GLU A 536 0.95 23.68 15.33
C GLU A 536 -0.35 22.88 15.52
N SER A 537 -0.33 21.55 15.35
CA SER A 537 -1.52 20.70 15.54
C SER A 537 -1.96 20.59 17.00
N ARG A 538 -1.07 20.84 17.98
CA ARG A 538 -1.43 20.88 19.40
C ARG A 538 -1.98 22.24 19.87
N ARG A 539 -1.67 23.34 19.17
CA ARG A 539 -2.14 24.69 19.59
C ARG A 539 -3.58 24.99 19.21
N SER A 540 -4.16 24.31 18.20
CA SER A 540 -5.57 24.55 17.83
C SER A 540 -6.58 23.93 18.80
N ARG A 541 -6.16 23.06 19.75
CA ARG A 541 -7.06 22.49 20.78
C ARG A 541 -7.32 23.39 21.98
N THR A 542 -6.66 24.55 22.10
CA THR A 542 -6.80 25.45 23.26
C THR A 542 -6.98 26.90 22.83
N GLY A 543 -8.20 27.24 22.36
CA GLY A 543 -8.54 28.61 21.98
C GLY A 543 -10.02 28.80 21.64
N SER A 544 -10.85 28.90 22.69
CA SER A 544 -12.09 29.69 22.77
C SER A 544 -13.07 29.66 21.60
N ILE A 545 -14.07 28.77 21.68
CA ILE A 545 -15.34 28.90 20.96
C ILE A 545 -16.17 30.00 21.61
N SER A 546 -16.42 31.09 20.88
CA SER A 546 -17.57 31.96 21.14
C SER A 546 -18.56 31.79 19.99
N VAL A 547 -19.77 31.37 20.34
CA VAL A 547 -20.84 31.00 19.42
C VAL A 547 -21.56 32.25 18.93
N ALA A 548 -21.61 32.45 17.61
CA ALA A 548 -22.62 33.29 16.97
C ALA A 548 -23.20 32.53 15.76
N LYS A 549 -24.54 32.57 15.70
CA LYS A 549 -25.44 31.78 14.84
C LYS A 549 -25.21 31.98 13.34
N ASP A 550 -25.16 30.87 12.60
CA ASP A 550 -25.75 30.77 11.27
C ASP A 550 -26.38 29.38 11.07
N ARG A 551 -27.71 29.37 10.90
CA ARG A 551 -28.58 28.17 10.94
C ARG A 551 -28.81 27.50 9.57
N LEU A 552 -28.08 27.95 8.54
CA LEU A 552 -28.20 27.42 7.16
C LEU A 552 -27.06 26.45 6.77
N VAL A 553 -26.03 26.31 7.61
CA VAL A 553 -24.88 25.43 7.37
C VAL A 553 -25.02 24.07 8.09
N SER A 554 -25.90 23.96 9.10
CA SER A 554 -25.99 22.75 9.93
C SER A 554 -26.60 21.55 9.23
N VAL A 555 -27.54 21.77 8.30
CA VAL A 555 -28.21 20.67 7.58
C VAL A 555 -27.26 20.00 6.58
N ALA A 556 -26.46 20.79 5.85
CA ALA A 556 -25.42 20.28 4.97
C ALA A 556 -24.28 19.59 5.73
N ARG A 557 -24.04 19.96 6.99
CA ARG A 557 -23.00 19.35 7.84
C ARG A 557 -23.46 18.06 8.49
N GLU A 558 -24.73 17.94 8.89
CA GLU A 558 -25.32 16.68 9.39
C GLU A 558 -25.46 15.64 8.28
N GLU A 559 -25.84 16.04 7.07
CA GLU A 559 -25.89 15.14 5.90
C GLU A 559 -24.49 14.71 5.45
N HIS A 560 -23.47 15.57 5.60
CA HIS A 560 -22.07 15.24 5.33
C HIS A 560 -21.48 14.37 6.46
N GLU A 561 -21.73 14.64 7.74
CA GLU A 561 -21.21 13.84 8.88
C GLU A 561 -21.79 12.42 8.93
N GLN A 562 -23.04 12.19 8.51
CA GLN A 562 -23.61 10.83 8.42
C GLN A 562 -23.06 10.00 7.25
N ALA A 563 -22.44 10.63 6.25
CA ALA A 563 -21.81 9.96 5.11
C ALA A 563 -20.43 9.34 5.44
N PHE A 564 -19.83 9.68 6.58
CA PHE A 564 -18.49 9.21 7.00
C PHE A 564 -18.57 8.26 8.21
N ILE A 565 -19.66 7.54 8.38
CA ILE A 565 -19.75 6.46 9.37
C ILE A 565 -19.59 5.14 8.61
N GLY A 566 -18.34 4.74 8.38
CA GLY A 566 -17.97 3.45 7.81
C GLY A 566 -17.41 2.51 8.88
N ASP A 567 -18.27 1.72 9.51
CA ASP A 567 -17.78 0.62 10.33
C ASP A 567 -17.04 -0.40 9.44
N TYR A 568 -15.78 -0.73 9.76
CA TYR A 568 -15.03 -1.84 9.15
C TYR A 568 -15.57 -3.20 9.63
N ALA A 569 -16.82 -3.42 9.30
CA ALA A 569 -17.61 -4.57 9.61
C ALA A 569 -18.47 -4.91 8.39
N ASN A 570 -19.08 -6.09 8.38
CA ASN A 570 -20.13 -6.41 7.42
C ASN A 570 -21.26 -5.37 7.46
N ALA A 571 -22.23 -5.48 6.54
CA ALA A 571 -23.38 -4.57 6.44
C ALA A 571 -24.18 -4.37 7.76
N ASP A 572 -23.94 -5.20 8.77
CA ASP A 572 -24.57 -5.20 10.08
C ASP A 572 -23.63 -4.77 11.24
N GLY A 573 -22.43 -4.24 10.98
CA GLY A 573 -21.55 -3.73 12.04
C GLY A 573 -20.82 -4.80 12.87
N LYS A 574 -20.80 -6.07 12.44
CA LYS A 574 -20.04 -7.14 13.11
C LYS A 574 -18.65 -7.37 12.48
N LEU A 575 -17.66 -7.65 13.34
CA LEU A 575 -16.36 -8.20 12.94
C LEU A 575 -16.57 -9.45 12.06
N PHE A 576 -15.80 -9.62 10.98
CA PHE A 576 -15.86 -10.81 10.11
C PHE A 576 -15.58 -12.14 10.85
N SER A 577 -15.04 -12.09 12.09
CA SER A 577 -14.97 -13.24 13.00
C SER A 577 -16.34 -13.81 13.38
N SER A 578 -17.42 -13.06 13.17
CA SER A 578 -18.81 -13.48 13.44
C SER A 578 -19.52 -14.10 12.24
N LEU A 579 -18.89 -14.09 11.06
CA LEU A 579 -19.47 -14.62 9.82
C LEU A 579 -18.98 -16.04 9.51
N GLY A 580 -17.74 -16.38 9.87
CA GLY A 580 -17.23 -17.74 9.69
C GLY A 580 -17.83 -18.75 10.66
N VAL A 581 -18.05 -19.98 10.20
CA VAL A 581 -18.12 -21.16 11.08
C VAL A 581 -16.87 -21.12 11.97
N GLU A 582 -17.04 -21.11 13.30
CA GLU A 582 -15.93 -21.12 14.24
C GLU A 582 -14.86 -22.12 13.74
N GLY A 583 -13.62 -21.64 13.58
CA GLY A 583 -12.46 -22.42 13.13
C GLY A 583 -12.13 -22.51 11.65
N TRP A 584 -12.91 -21.90 10.76
CA TRP A 584 -12.48 -21.59 9.39
C TRP A 584 -11.84 -20.20 9.28
N ASP A 585 -11.23 -19.72 10.36
CA ASP A 585 -10.61 -18.40 10.38
C ASP A 585 -9.49 -18.29 9.34
N ILE A 586 -9.47 -17.23 8.54
CA ILE A 586 -8.50 -16.99 7.46
C ILE A 586 -7.58 -15.81 7.86
N ASP A 587 -6.47 -16.03 8.57
CA ASP A 587 -5.60 -14.93 9.06
C ASP A 587 -5.04 -14.04 7.95
N CYS A 588 -4.78 -14.64 6.79
CA CYS A 588 -4.03 -13.98 5.73
C CYS A 588 -4.76 -12.77 5.14
N ILE A 589 -6.05 -12.63 5.43
CA ILE A 589 -6.89 -11.48 5.06
C ILE A 589 -7.58 -10.86 6.28
N ARG A 590 -7.74 -11.61 7.38
CA ARG A 590 -8.34 -11.17 8.63
C ARG A 590 -7.32 -10.59 9.60
N GLN A 591 -6.36 -9.80 9.14
CA GLN A 591 -5.85 -8.76 10.03
C GLN A 591 -6.72 -7.52 9.79
N PRO A 592 -7.85 -7.35 10.51
CA PRO A 592 -8.15 -5.99 10.90
C PRO A 592 -6.88 -5.55 11.62
N PHE A 593 -6.29 -4.46 11.14
CA PHE A 593 -5.66 -3.59 12.12
C PHE A 593 -6.83 -3.18 13.01
N VAL A 594 -7.09 -3.97 14.06
CA VAL A 594 -7.45 -3.38 15.32
C VAL A 594 -6.31 -2.37 15.49
N VAL A 595 -6.59 -1.11 15.18
CA VAL A 595 -5.99 -0.03 15.94
C VAL A 595 -6.51 -0.32 17.32
N ASP A 596 -5.87 -1.26 18.00
CA ASP A 596 -6.08 -1.40 19.40
C ASP A 596 -5.47 -0.10 19.88
N SER A 597 -6.33 0.87 20.16
CA SER A 597 -5.98 2.14 20.79
C SER A 597 -5.29 1.93 22.15
N HIS A 598 -5.01 0.68 22.49
CA HIS A 598 -4.19 0.17 23.57
C HIS A 598 -2.83 -0.43 23.17
N GLU A 599 -2.61 -0.89 21.92
CA GLU A 599 -1.28 -1.29 21.43
C GLU A 599 -0.53 -0.20 20.66
N ASP A 600 -1.23 0.88 20.27
CA ASP A 600 -0.62 2.11 19.74
C ASP A 600 -0.46 3.22 20.80
N ARG A 601 -0.35 2.83 22.08
CA ARG A 601 0.10 3.76 23.12
C ARG A 601 1.62 3.80 23.16
N GLY A 602 2.15 4.81 22.47
CA GLY A 602 3.20 5.60 23.12
C GLY A 602 2.73 6.02 24.53
N ASP A 603 3.55 5.69 25.54
CA ASP A 603 3.48 6.03 26.97
C ASP A 603 2.46 5.22 27.80
N CYS A 604 2.80 4.49 28.88
CA CYS A 604 3.93 4.45 29.82
C CYS A 604 4.12 2.99 30.30
N CYS A 605 5.30 2.39 30.48
CA CYS A 605 6.27 2.70 31.54
C CYS A 605 7.62 1.97 31.29
N VAL A 606 8.67 2.70 30.92
CA VAL A 606 9.97 2.50 31.59
C VAL A 606 10.22 3.80 32.32
N GLY A 607 10.15 3.75 33.64
CA GLY A 607 10.22 4.93 34.50
C GLY A 607 11.54 5.67 34.34
N VAL A 608 11.49 6.85 33.70
CA VAL A 608 12.45 7.93 33.91
C VAL A 608 11.68 9.25 33.88
N ARG A 609 11.52 9.88 35.05
CA ARG A 609 11.04 11.26 35.16
C ARG A 609 12.12 12.18 34.57
N ILE A 610 11.88 12.75 33.39
CA ILE A 610 12.61 13.94 32.95
C ILE A 610 11.69 15.14 33.19
N SER A 611 11.98 15.91 34.25
CA SER A 611 11.32 17.19 34.51
C SER A 611 11.78 18.21 33.47
N CYS A 612 10.89 18.63 32.57
CA CYS A 612 11.12 19.81 31.74
C CYS A 612 10.48 21.03 32.41
N SER A 613 11.19 21.62 33.36
CA SER A 613 10.96 22.99 33.80
C SER A 613 12.28 23.74 33.71
N THR A 614 12.42 24.59 32.69
CA THR A 614 13.11 25.89 32.66
C THR A 614 13.52 26.16 31.22
N ILE A 615 12.91 27.19 30.61
CA ILE A 615 13.48 28.18 29.66
C ILE A 615 12.29 28.73 28.87
N SER A 616 11.74 29.83 29.36
CA SER A 616 11.25 30.98 28.59
C SER A 616 10.52 31.91 29.55
N HIS A 617 11.23 32.87 30.15
CA HIS A 617 10.69 34.20 30.49
C HIS A 617 11.84 35.05 31.05
N MET A 618 12.60 35.71 30.18
CA MET A 618 13.25 36.99 30.49
C MET A 618 13.47 37.77 29.19
N SER A 619 12.54 38.67 28.89
CA SER A 619 12.82 39.96 28.25
C SER A 619 11.54 40.79 28.28
N ALA A 620 11.60 41.87 29.08
CA ALA A 620 10.97 43.18 28.89
C ALA A 620 10.31 43.69 30.18
N THR A 621 10.87 44.80 30.70
CA THR A 621 10.30 45.79 31.65
C THR A 621 10.09 45.28 33.07
N GLY A 622 10.42 45.94 34.18
CA GLY A 622 10.84 47.30 34.49
C GLY A 622 10.47 47.51 35.98
N GLU A 623 11.41 48.01 36.78
CA GLU A 623 11.22 48.61 38.13
C GLU A 623 10.85 47.72 39.34
N GLY A 624 11.58 47.93 40.45
CA GLY A 624 10.96 48.05 41.78
C GLY A 624 11.27 46.98 42.85
N ALA A 625 12.22 47.33 43.74
CA ALA A 625 12.21 47.12 45.20
C ALA A 625 12.71 45.80 45.87
N ILE A 626 13.86 45.97 46.55
CA ILE A 626 14.17 45.67 47.98
C ILE A 626 14.07 44.21 48.50
N GLY A 627 15.20 43.69 49.01
CA GLY A 627 15.22 42.92 50.27
C GLY A 627 16.14 41.69 50.39
N SER A 628 17.30 41.88 51.05
CA SER A 628 18.12 40.95 51.88
C SER A 628 18.48 39.53 51.35
N ARG A 629 19.79 39.23 51.13
CA ARG A 629 20.74 38.54 52.08
C ARG A 629 20.17 37.22 52.63
N THR A 630 20.84 36.05 52.50
CA THR A 630 22.18 35.74 53.05
C THR A 630 22.79 34.43 52.48
N ASN A 631 24.12 34.42 52.47
CA ASN A 631 25.11 33.35 52.21
C ASN A 631 24.81 31.95 52.81
N TYR A 632 25.33 30.89 52.18
CA TYR A 632 26.61 30.23 52.57
C TYR A 632 27.03 29.13 51.57
N MET A 633 28.25 29.27 51.03
CA MET A 633 29.10 28.21 50.46
C MET A 633 29.58 27.26 51.57
N ILE A 634 29.95 26.00 51.27
CA ILE A 634 31.31 25.39 51.37
C ILE A 634 31.33 24.01 50.67
N GLN A 635 32.49 23.72 50.09
CA GLN A 635 32.98 22.61 49.23
C GLN A 635 33.20 21.21 49.87
N PRO A 636 33.57 20.18 49.07
CA PRO A 636 33.62 18.75 49.43
C PRO A 636 35.04 18.19 49.69
N GLY A 637 35.13 16.99 50.31
CA GLY A 637 36.34 16.14 50.40
C GLY A 637 35.93 14.66 50.51
N VAL A 638 36.26 13.77 49.55
CA VAL A 638 37.48 12.97 49.35
C VAL A 638 37.76 11.90 50.43
N GLY A 639 37.65 10.62 50.01
CA GLY A 639 38.66 9.56 50.26
C GLY A 639 38.43 8.59 51.43
N GLY A 640 38.48 7.28 51.15
CA GLY A 640 38.80 6.27 52.17
C GLY A 640 38.24 4.87 51.89
N ALA A 641 39.10 3.95 51.46
CA ALA A 641 38.85 2.51 51.30
C ALA A 641 38.81 1.75 52.64
N TYR A 642 38.07 0.62 52.70
CA TYR A 642 38.58 -0.75 52.97
C TYR A 642 37.46 -1.72 53.45
N ALA A 643 37.44 -2.89 52.80
CA ALA A 643 37.15 -4.26 53.24
C ALA A 643 36.15 -4.60 54.37
N GLY A 644 35.33 -5.62 54.10
CA GLY A 644 35.17 -6.75 55.03
C GLY A 644 33.74 -7.24 55.30
N MET A 645 33.18 -8.07 54.43
CA MET A 645 32.70 -9.46 54.66
C MET A 645 31.79 -9.90 53.51
#